data_AF-A0A4Y6V0P0-F1
#
_entry.id   AF-A0A4Y6V0P0-F1
#
_cell.length_a   1.000
_cell.length_b   1.000
_cell.length_c   1.000
_cell.angle_alpha   90.00
_cell.angle_beta   90.00
_cell.angle_gamma   90.00
#
_symmetry.space_group_name_H-M   'P 1'
#
loop_
_entity.id
_entity.type
_entity.pdbx_description
1 polymer ?
#
loop_
_entity_poly.entity_id
_entity_poly.type
_entity_poly.pdbx_seq_one_letter_code
_entity_poly.pdbx_strand_id
1 'polypeptide(L)'
;MKRADRIVNGSGAEVVFGRELGRGGEGSVFELVGQSDLVAKVYHKPLPKDKQEKIEAMVRLKTERLLRFTVWPVDVLRDAGRRIIGFLMPCLSGKEIHKLYGPKTRLTEFPQAGYSFLVHTAANLARAFAAVHEAGHVVGDINHSNFYVTDQATILMLDCDSFQVQSGGTRFGCDVGIPMYMPPELQGVTSFRGVVRTRNHDNFGLAAFIFMLLFMGRHPFAGKYSGTGDMPIERAIREFRFAYGPASAARQMQPPPGSLPLQVLPPAVQALFVRAFAQESMTRRPEAQEWIEALQEMGGHLSSCARNPGHQYPSQVGSCPWCAMESATGGLLFRPSHAAPHGSAGDRASAQAGGSAGAAANFQLPVVWMQIQRVPQPPQAGTLPEPASQSSQLSGPVAAYLRRRKWRGGLSLLSLAAAAGIWIFLPGFWILTVGGWAGFNLLLLAAGRGRRRLRETRSDEREQLRGRWEELSRRYRDAGRSGAFAGKLRELEQARREYLDLESFRAGELRRLENKQRTLQLQAYLRRQRIEQAQLDGIGPGRRATLALFGIETALEVETQRLARVPGFGPANTRMLLAWRDRLERRFAFDPVLGRVPQAEVLAVERAVEARTRELERRLSAGPAELMRISSGIRAKQEAALREAGGTARALAQAELDLQAL
;
A
#
# COMPACT_ATOMS: atom_id res chain seq x y z
N MET A 1 15.47 -53.72 -23.77
CA MET A 1 16.24 -54.56 -22.83
C MET A 1 17.15 -55.49 -23.61
N LYS A 2 18.43 -55.15 -23.79
CA LYS A 2 19.42 -56.16 -24.21
C LYS A 2 19.73 -57.04 -22.99
N ARG A 3 19.58 -58.35 -23.16
CA ARG A 3 19.85 -59.38 -22.14
C ARG A 3 21.33 -59.36 -21.74
N ALA A 4 21.55 -59.20 -20.44
CA ALA A 4 22.60 -59.80 -19.62
C ALA A 4 24.05 -59.78 -20.16
N ASP A 5 24.70 -58.61 -20.11
CA ASP A 5 26.11 -58.62 -19.72
C ASP A 5 26.16 -58.95 -18.22
N ARG A 6 26.97 -59.94 -17.82
CA ARG A 6 27.18 -60.27 -16.40
C ARG A 6 27.78 -59.05 -15.70
N ILE A 7 27.07 -58.48 -14.75
CA ILE A 7 27.53 -57.35 -13.93
C ILE A 7 27.92 -57.89 -12.56
N VAL A 8 29.10 -57.51 -12.10
CA VAL A 8 29.63 -57.93 -10.80
C VAL A 8 30.00 -56.71 -9.94
N ASN A 9 29.95 -56.88 -8.62
CA ASN A 9 30.43 -55.87 -7.68
C ASN A 9 31.98 -55.93 -7.50
N GLY A 10 32.53 -55.17 -6.55
CA GLY A 10 33.97 -55.17 -6.26
C GLY A 10 34.52 -56.50 -5.76
N SER A 11 33.71 -57.32 -5.08
CA SER A 11 34.10 -58.67 -4.64
C SER A 11 33.94 -59.73 -5.74
N GLY A 12 33.41 -59.38 -6.91
CA GLY A 12 33.12 -60.31 -8.01
C GLY A 12 31.80 -61.07 -7.86
N ALA A 13 30.98 -60.75 -6.86
CA ALA A 13 29.63 -61.28 -6.73
C ALA A 13 28.72 -60.68 -7.81
N GLU A 14 27.84 -61.50 -8.39
CA GLU A 14 26.91 -61.06 -9.41
C GLU A 14 25.84 -60.13 -8.83
N VAL A 15 25.56 -59.04 -9.54
CA VAL A 15 24.57 -58.05 -9.15
C VAL A 15 23.42 -58.08 -10.14
N VAL A 16 22.22 -58.37 -9.63
CA VAL A 16 20.99 -58.44 -10.44
C VAL A 16 20.17 -57.18 -10.21
N PHE A 17 19.91 -56.42 -11.28
CA PHE A 17 19.10 -55.21 -11.23
C PHE A 17 17.60 -55.53 -11.22
N GLY A 18 16.87 -54.81 -10.39
CA GLY A 18 15.41 -54.77 -10.36
C GLY A 18 14.87 -53.63 -11.21
N ARG A 19 13.87 -52.91 -10.69
CA ARG A 19 13.22 -51.79 -11.37
C ARG A 19 14.15 -50.58 -11.47
N GLU A 20 14.05 -49.82 -12.57
CA GLU A 20 14.68 -48.50 -12.69
C GLU A 20 13.94 -47.48 -11.79
N LEU A 21 14.65 -46.90 -10.83
CA LEU A 21 14.12 -45.90 -9.90
C LEU A 21 14.14 -44.48 -10.48
N GLY A 22 15.11 -44.20 -11.33
CA GLY A 22 15.29 -42.87 -11.91
C GLY A 22 16.33 -42.84 -13.00
N ARG A 23 16.17 -41.90 -13.93
CA ARG A 23 17.05 -41.70 -15.08
C ARG A 23 17.53 -40.26 -15.14
N GLY A 24 18.82 -40.05 -14.90
CA GLY A 24 19.48 -38.75 -15.01
C GLY A 24 20.16 -38.55 -16.36
N GLY A 25 20.88 -37.42 -16.49
CA GLY A 25 21.62 -37.09 -17.71
C GLY A 25 22.88 -37.94 -17.94
N GLU A 26 23.51 -38.41 -16.86
CA GLU A 26 24.74 -39.22 -16.94
C GLU A 26 24.51 -40.73 -16.74
N GLY A 27 23.41 -41.12 -16.09
CA GLY A 27 23.20 -42.49 -15.66
C GLY A 27 21.77 -42.79 -15.21
N SER A 28 21.49 -44.08 -15.03
CA SER A 28 20.24 -44.63 -14.51
C SER A 28 20.49 -45.28 -13.15
N VAL A 29 19.50 -45.21 -12.26
CA VAL A 29 19.54 -45.81 -10.92
C VAL A 29 18.55 -46.97 -10.86
N PHE A 30 19.00 -48.13 -10.37
CA PHE A 30 18.22 -49.36 -10.31
C PHE A 30 18.17 -49.92 -8.89
N GLU A 31 17.03 -50.52 -8.54
CA GLU A 31 16.93 -51.40 -7.37
C GLU A 31 17.84 -52.63 -7.55
N LEU A 32 18.24 -53.26 -6.44
CA LEU A 32 18.92 -54.54 -6.45
C LEU A 32 17.96 -55.65 -6.01
N VAL A 33 17.97 -56.77 -6.74
CA VAL A 33 17.16 -57.93 -6.34
C VAL A 33 17.73 -58.52 -5.05
N GLY A 34 16.91 -58.55 -4.00
CA GLY A 34 17.28 -59.10 -2.69
C GLY A 34 18.03 -58.14 -1.74
N GLN A 35 18.26 -56.88 -2.13
CA GLN A 35 18.88 -55.86 -1.27
C GLN A 35 18.12 -54.53 -1.41
N SER A 36 17.38 -54.13 -0.37
CA SER A 36 16.54 -52.91 -0.40
C SER A 36 17.24 -51.67 0.14
N ASP A 37 18.36 -51.84 0.83
CA ASP A 37 19.17 -50.77 1.44
C ASP A 37 20.16 -50.14 0.45
N LEU A 38 20.41 -50.80 -0.68
CA LEU A 38 21.34 -50.36 -1.72
C LEU A 38 20.66 -50.22 -3.08
N VAL A 39 21.20 -49.30 -3.89
CA VAL A 39 20.81 -49.09 -5.28
C VAL A 39 22.05 -49.03 -6.17
N ALA A 40 21.89 -49.38 -7.44
CA ALA A 40 22.94 -49.34 -8.45
C ALA A 40 22.80 -48.09 -9.32
N LYS A 41 23.81 -47.20 -9.34
CA LYS A 41 23.93 -46.14 -10.35
C LYS A 41 24.81 -46.66 -11.50
N VAL A 42 24.26 -46.65 -12.72
CA VAL A 42 24.95 -47.12 -13.93
C VAL A 42 25.01 -45.98 -14.95
N TYR A 43 26.20 -45.67 -15.44
CA TYR A 43 26.39 -44.58 -16.40
C TYR A 43 25.96 -45.00 -17.82
N HIS A 44 25.41 -44.06 -18.59
CA HIS A 44 24.95 -44.33 -19.95
C HIS A 44 26.10 -44.43 -20.96
N LYS A 45 27.23 -43.79 -20.68
CA LYS A 45 28.44 -43.79 -21.52
C LYS A 45 29.60 -44.48 -20.78
N PRO A 46 30.54 -45.11 -21.50
CA PRO A 46 31.76 -45.62 -20.91
C PRO A 46 32.50 -44.54 -20.12
N LEU A 47 32.95 -44.90 -18.91
CA LEU A 47 33.63 -43.97 -18.01
C LEU A 47 35.10 -43.77 -18.43
N PRO A 48 35.57 -42.51 -18.53
CA PRO A 48 37.00 -42.21 -18.63
C PRO A 48 37.79 -42.75 -17.44
N LYS A 49 39.09 -43.02 -17.64
CA LYS A 49 39.94 -43.69 -16.65
C LYS A 49 40.02 -42.94 -15.32
N ASP A 50 40.15 -41.61 -15.36
CA ASP A 50 40.14 -40.72 -14.20
C ASP A 50 38.83 -40.80 -13.40
N LYS A 51 37.67 -40.91 -14.07
CA LYS A 51 36.38 -41.10 -13.39
C LYS A 51 36.25 -42.50 -12.78
N GLN A 52 36.81 -43.54 -13.41
CA GLN A 52 36.89 -44.87 -12.81
C GLN A 52 37.77 -44.87 -11.55
N GLU A 53 38.97 -44.27 -11.61
CA GLU A 53 39.89 -44.12 -10.48
C GLU A 53 39.26 -43.31 -9.33
N LYS A 54 38.49 -42.27 -9.65
CA LYS A 54 37.70 -41.50 -8.66
C LYS A 54 36.72 -42.38 -7.91
N ILE A 55 35.90 -43.16 -8.62
CA ILE A 55 34.88 -44.02 -8.00
C ILE A 55 35.55 -45.07 -7.10
N GLU A 56 36.64 -45.72 -7.55
CA GLU A 56 37.39 -46.66 -6.72
C GLU A 56 37.95 -45.99 -5.47
N ALA A 57 38.48 -44.77 -5.59
CA ALA A 57 38.95 -43.99 -4.46
C ALA A 57 37.82 -43.68 -3.47
N MET A 58 36.65 -43.26 -3.96
CA MET A 58 35.48 -42.99 -3.12
C MET A 58 35.06 -44.24 -2.34
N VAL A 59 34.99 -45.41 -2.98
CA VAL A 59 34.65 -46.68 -2.31
C VAL A 59 35.62 -47.00 -1.17
N ARG A 60 36.92 -46.72 -1.34
CA ARG A 60 37.92 -46.90 -0.27
C ARG A 60 37.82 -45.85 0.85
N LEU A 61 37.38 -44.64 0.52
CA LEU A 61 37.29 -43.50 1.44
C LEU A 61 35.98 -43.45 2.23
N LYS A 62 35.07 -44.40 2.02
CA LYS A 62 33.80 -44.45 2.76
C LYS A 62 34.06 -44.54 4.27
N THR A 63 33.27 -43.80 5.03
CA THR A 63 33.25 -43.86 6.49
C THR A 63 31.81 -43.93 6.97
N GLU A 64 31.56 -44.47 8.16
CA GLU A 64 30.22 -44.45 8.75
C GLU A 64 29.66 -43.03 8.85
N ARG A 65 30.51 -42.04 9.12
CA ARG A 65 30.10 -40.64 9.24
C ARG A 65 29.64 -40.07 7.89
N LEU A 66 30.32 -40.38 6.79
CA LEU A 66 29.86 -40.00 5.44
C LEU A 66 28.53 -40.68 5.11
N LEU A 67 28.41 -41.98 5.37
CA LEU A 67 27.21 -42.76 5.04
C LEU A 67 25.95 -42.33 5.82
N ARG A 68 26.09 -41.67 6.98
CA ARG A 68 24.96 -41.08 7.71
C ARG A 68 24.28 -39.90 7.00
N PHE A 69 25.01 -39.18 6.17
CA PHE A 69 24.56 -37.91 5.57
C PHE A 69 24.59 -37.90 4.05
N THR A 70 25.07 -38.96 3.40
CA THR A 70 25.34 -38.98 1.95
C THR A 70 25.02 -40.34 1.37
N VAL A 71 24.63 -40.37 0.09
CA VAL A 71 24.59 -41.62 -0.69
C VAL A 71 25.96 -41.89 -1.32
N TRP A 72 26.97 -41.99 -0.46
CA TRP A 72 28.36 -42.22 -0.88
C TRP A 72 28.51 -43.57 -1.60
N PRO A 73 29.38 -43.68 -2.64
CA PRO A 73 29.70 -44.96 -3.25
C PRO A 73 30.24 -45.98 -2.23
N VAL A 74 29.61 -47.14 -2.13
CA VAL A 74 30.01 -48.21 -1.19
C VAL A 74 30.70 -49.39 -1.85
N ASP A 75 30.46 -49.61 -3.14
CA ASP A 75 31.10 -50.64 -3.96
C ASP A 75 31.07 -50.25 -5.45
N VAL A 76 31.95 -50.83 -6.27
CA VAL A 76 32.00 -50.60 -7.73
C VAL A 76 31.11 -51.60 -8.47
N LEU A 77 30.60 -51.23 -9.65
CA LEU A 77 29.96 -52.15 -10.60
C LEU A 77 30.84 -52.32 -11.83
N ARG A 78 31.07 -53.57 -12.23
CA ARG A 78 31.92 -53.92 -13.38
C ARG A 78 31.18 -54.74 -14.42
N ASP A 79 31.49 -54.48 -15.68
CA ASP A 79 31.06 -55.29 -16.82
C ASP A 79 31.89 -56.58 -16.97
N ALA A 80 31.56 -57.41 -17.95
CA ALA A 80 32.32 -58.62 -18.29
C ALA A 80 33.79 -58.33 -18.65
N GLY A 81 34.08 -57.14 -19.17
CA GLY A 81 35.43 -56.65 -19.47
C GLY A 81 36.19 -56.08 -18.26
N ARG A 82 35.66 -56.25 -17.04
CA ARG A 82 36.20 -55.74 -15.77
C ARG A 82 36.29 -54.22 -15.68
N ARG A 83 35.67 -53.47 -16.60
CA ARG A 83 35.63 -51.99 -16.57
C ARG A 83 34.56 -51.52 -15.60
N ILE A 84 34.80 -50.42 -14.90
CA ILE A 84 33.78 -49.83 -14.04
C ILE A 84 32.73 -49.16 -14.91
N ILE A 85 31.48 -49.54 -14.69
CA ILE A 85 30.31 -48.99 -15.39
C ILE A 85 29.40 -48.19 -14.46
N GLY A 86 29.68 -48.21 -13.15
CA GLY A 86 28.81 -47.65 -12.13
C GLY A 86 29.28 -48.00 -10.71
N PHE A 87 28.40 -47.78 -9.74
CA PHE A 87 28.66 -48.08 -8.34
C PHE A 87 27.36 -48.39 -7.58
N LEU A 88 27.52 -49.06 -6.44
CA LEU A 88 26.48 -49.24 -5.43
C LEU A 88 26.51 -48.09 -4.43
N MET A 89 25.34 -47.64 -3.98
CA MET A 89 25.19 -46.59 -2.97
C MET A 89 23.95 -46.84 -2.08
N PRO A 90 23.87 -46.26 -0.87
CA PRO A 90 22.67 -46.33 -0.05
C PRO A 90 21.42 -45.87 -0.79
N CYS A 91 20.30 -46.55 -0.56
CA CYS A 91 19.00 -46.13 -1.09
C CYS A 91 18.58 -44.81 -0.43
N LEU A 92 18.24 -43.84 -1.28
CA LEU A 92 17.81 -42.52 -0.84
C LEU A 92 16.44 -42.60 -0.14
N SER A 93 16.25 -41.80 0.92
CA SER A 93 14.96 -41.60 1.59
C SER A 93 14.66 -40.12 1.78
N GLY A 94 13.38 -39.80 2.04
CA GLY A 94 12.92 -38.43 2.21
C GLY A 94 12.55 -37.73 0.91
N LYS A 95 12.44 -36.41 0.96
CA LYS A 95 12.03 -35.55 -0.18
C LYS A 95 13.02 -34.42 -0.38
N GLU A 96 13.08 -33.89 -1.60
CA GLU A 96 14.01 -32.80 -1.94
C GLU A 96 13.81 -31.57 -1.06
N ILE A 97 14.91 -30.97 -0.60
CA ILE A 97 14.91 -29.86 0.37
C ILE A 97 14.13 -28.64 -0.13
N HIS A 98 14.05 -28.44 -1.45
CA HIS A 98 13.33 -27.30 -2.01
C HIS A 98 11.82 -27.36 -1.79
N LYS A 99 11.28 -28.56 -1.55
CA LYS A 99 9.88 -28.74 -1.17
C LYS A 99 9.60 -28.27 0.26
N LEU A 100 10.64 -28.08 1.08
CA LEU A 100 10.53 -27.71 2.48
C LEU A 100 10.62 -26.19 2.73
N TYR A 101 11.49 -25.46 2.03
CA TYR A 101 11.71 -24.05 2.35
C TYR A 101 10.48 -23.16 2.08
N GLY A 102 9.69 -23.47 1.03
CA GLY A 102 8.61 -22.63 0.54
C GLY A 102 7.28 -22.99 1.21
N PRO A 103 6.53 -22.04 1.82
CA PRO A 103 5.35 -22.36 2.61
C PRO A 103 4.29 -23.18 1.87
N LYS A 104 4.01 -22.86 0.60
CA LYS A 104 2.94 -23.52 -0.18
C LYS A 104 3.24 -24.97 -0.51
N THR A 105 4.48 -25.29 -0.88
CA THR A 105 4.90 -26.67 -1.13
C THR A 105 5.07 -27.41 0.20
N ARG A 106 5.65 -26.77 1.22
CA ARG A 106 5.82 -27.34 2.56
C ARG A 106 4.50 -27.80 3.16
N LEU A 107 3.44 -26.99 3.09
CA LEU A 107 2.13 -27.35 3.63
C LEU A 107 1.49 -28.59 3.00
N THR A 108 1.99 -29.02 1.83
CA THR A 108 1.56 -30.23 1.13
C THR A 108 2.54 -31.39 1.38
N GLU A 109 3.83 -31.14 1.17
CA GLU A 109 4.88 -32.17 1.19
C GLU A 109 5.39 -32.50 2.59
N PHE A 110 5.39 -31.52 3.49
CA PHE A 110 5.83 -31.63 4.89
C PHE A 110 4.79 -30.96 5.79
N PRO A 111 3.56 -31.51 5.86
CA PRO A 111 2.42 -30.84 6.50
C PRO A 111 2.62 -30.54 7.99
N GLN A 112 3.52 -31.29 8.66
CA GLN A 112 3.84 -31.14 10.08
C GLN A 112 5.09 -30.29 10.32
N ALA A 113 5.77 -29.81 9.27
CA ALA A 113 6.98 -29.02 9.42
C ALA A 113 6.67 -27.57 9.86
N GLY A 114 6.82 -27.34 11.17
CA GLY A 114 6.85 -26.01 11.79
C GLY A 114 8.21 -25.32 11.66
N TYR A 115 8.34 -24.13 12.27
CA TYR A 115 9.61 -23.38 12.22
C TYR A 115 10.77 -24.09 12.93
N SER A 116 10.51 -24.79 14.04
CA SER A 116 11.50 -25.64 14.73
C SER A 116 12.08 -26.70 13.81
N PHE A 117 11.23 -27.36 13.00
CA PHE A 117 11.66 -28.33 12.00
C PHE A 117 12.62 -27.69 10.98
N LEU A 118 12.34 -26.47 10.51
CA LEU A 118 13.22 -25.76 9.58
C LEU A 118 14.59 -25.44 10.21
N VAL A 119 14.60 -25.00 11.47
CA VAL A 119 15.84 -24.75 12.24
C VAL A 119 16.64 -26.04 12.42
N HIS A 120 15.97 -27.15 12.75
CA HIS A 120 16.61 -28.46 12.92
C HIS A 120 17.18 -28.98 11.61
N THR A 121 16.44 -28.87 10.50
CA THR A 121 16.92 -29.22 9.16
C THR A 121 18.12 -28.37 8.76
N ALA A 122 18.12 -27.07 9.07
CA ALA A 122 19.26 -26.19 8.79
C ALA A 122 20.52 -26.60 9.59
N ALA A 123 20.37 -26.96 10.86
CA ALA A 123 21.47 -27.48 11.67
C ALA A 123 21.99 -28.83 11.13
N ASN A 124 21.09 -29.72 10.71
CA ASN A 124 21.45 -31.00 10.07
C ASN A 124 22.13 -30.83 8.72
N LEU A 125 21.76 -29.81 7.94
CA LEU A 125 22.46 -29.48 6.70
C LEU A 125 23.90 -29.05 6.99
N ALA A 126 24.12 -28.22 8.00
CA ALA A 126 25.46 -27.86 8.43
C ALA A 126 26.27 -29.09 8.91
N ARG A 127 25.67 -30.00 9.69
CA ARG A 127 26.31 -31.28 10.09
C ARG A 127 26.72 -32.14 8.89
N ALA A 128 25.89 -32.20 7.86
CA ALA A 128 26.18 -32.95 6.65
C ALA A 128 27.39 -32.36 5.89
N PHE A 129 27.48 -31.02 5.78
CA PHE A 129 28.66 -30.34 5.22
C PHE A 129 29.91 -30.57 6.06
N ALA A 130 29.81 -30.48 7.39
CA ALA A 130 30.93 -30.75 8.30
C ALA A 130 31.48 -32.17 8.09
N ALA A 131 30.61 -33.18 7.97
CA ALA A 131 31.02 -34.56 7.73
C ALA A 131 31.84 -34.74 6.44
N VAL A 132 31.43 -34.09 5.34
CA VAL A 132 32.16 -34.11 4.07
C VAL A 132 33.50 -33.37 4.18
N HIS A 133 33.50 -32.20 4.80
CA HIS A 133 34.70 -31.37 4.95
C HIS A 133 35.75 -32.03 5.85
N GLU A 134 35.34 -32.61 6.98
CA GLU A 134 36.20 -33.36 7.91
C GLU A 134 36.86 -34.58 7.25
N ALA A 135 36.16 -35.25 6.32
CA ALA A 135 36.73 -36.32 5.49
C ALA A 135 37.73 -35.81 4.43
N GLY A 136 37.98 -34.50 4.37
CA GLY A 136 38.92 -33.89 3.43
C GLY A 136 38.33 -33.67 2.03
N HIS A 137 37.01 -33.72 1.89
CA HIS A 137 36.31 -33.56 0.61
C HIS A 137 35.58 -32.21 0.56
N VAL A 138 35.13 -31.83 -0.64
CA VAL A 138 34.37 -30.60 -0.89
C VAL A 138 33.16 -30.98 -1.74
N VAL A 139 31.96 -30.56 -1.34
CA VAL A 139 30.70 -30.84 -2.03
C VAL A 139 30.78 -30.30 -3.44
N GLY A 140 31.11 -29.02 -3.62
CA GLY A 140 31.35 -28.39 -4.92
C GLY A 140 30.07 -28.14 -5.73
N ASP A 141 29.26 -29.19 -5.91
CA ASP A 141 27.98 -29.25 -6.62
C ASP A 141 26.79 -28.96 -5.69
N ILE A 142 26.76 -27.76 -5.14
CA ILE A 142 25.67 -27.33 -4.29
C ILE A 142 24.45 -27.04 -5.17
N ASN A 143 23.44 -27.89 -5.06
CA ASN A 143 22.23 -27.86 -5.86
C ASN A 143 21.03 -28.30 -5.02
N HIS A 144 19.88 -27.65 -5.22
CA HIS A 144 18.67 -27.94 -4.46
C HIS A 144 18.05 -29.33 -4.73
N SER A 145 18.46 -30.01 -5.79
CA SER A 145 18.03 -31.38 -6.12
C SER A 145 18.96 -32.41 -5.49
N ASN A 146 20.08 -31.97 -4.91
CA ASN A 146 21.09 -32.84 -4.33
C ASN A 146 20.94 -32.98 -2.80
N PHE A 147 19.96 -32.32 -2.17
CA PHE A 147 19.71 -32.44 -0.74
C PHE A 147 18.30 -32.95 -0.48
N TYR A 148 18.19 -34.01 0.31
CA TYR A 148 16.94 -34.63 0.70
C TYR A 148 16.75 -34.51 2.21
N VAL A 149 15.50 -34.34 2.61
CA VAL A 149 15.08 -34.19 4.01
C VAL A 149 14.13 -35.32 4.35
N THR A 150 14.42 -36.06 5.41
CA THR A 150 13.51 -37.07 5.96
C THR A 150 12.44 -36.42 6.86
N ASP A 151 11.42 -37.18 7.24
CA ASP A 151 10.39 -36.71 8.18
C ASP A 151 10.93 -36.41 9.59
N GLN A 152 12.18 -36.81 9.87
CA GLN A 152 12.93 -36.53 11.09
C GLN A 152 13.95 -35.37 10.91
N ALA A 153 13.76 -34.52 9.89
CA ALA A 153 14.65 -33.39 9.58
C ALA A 153 16.12 -33.78 9.28
N THR A 154 16.39 -35.05 8.97
CA THR A 154 17.76 -35.52 8.64
C THR A 154 18.08 -35.21 7.19
N ILE A 155 19.33 -34.86 6.90
CA ILE A 155 19.80 -34.54 5.55
C ILE A 155 20.52 -35.74 4.93
N LEU A 156 20.16 -36.03 3.68
CA LEU A 156 20.92 -36.93 2.79
C LEU A 156 21.36 -36.15 1.54
N MET A 157 22.66 -36.20 1.25
CA MET A 157 23.24 -35.62 0.04
C MET A 157 23.28 -36.66 -1.08
N LEU A 158 22.75 -36.28 -2.24
CA LEU A 158 22.76 -37.03 -3.49
C LEU A 158 23.93 -36.58 -4.38
N ASP A 159 24.24 -37.43 -5.36
CA ASP A 159 25.20 -37.17 -6.43
C ASP A 159 26.64 -36.98 -5.92
N CYS A 160 27.04 -37.75 -4.90
CA CYS A 160 28.36 -37.64 -4.29
C CYS A 160 29.52 -37.88 -5.27
N ASP A 161 29.28 -38.58 -6.38
CA ASP A 161 30.26 -38.78 -7.46
C ASP A 161 30.61 -37.48 -8.22
N SER A 162 29.84 -36.40 -8.05
CA SER A 162 30.19 -35.06 -8.54
C SER A 162 31.17 -34.32 -7.61
N PHE A 163 31.29 -34.73 -6.34
CA PHE A 163 32.07 -34.01 -5.33
C PHE A 163 33.56 -33.93 -5.67
N GLN A 164 34.25 -32.94 -5.14
CA GLN A 164 35.71 -32.93 -5.19
C GLN A 164 36.27 -33.83 -4.08
N VAL A 165 36.97 -34.89 -4.48
CA VAL A 165 37.45 -35.95 -3.58
C VAL A 165 38.97 -35.91 -3.49
N GLN A 166 39.49 -36.02 -2.27
CA GLN A 166 40.92 -36.09 -1.98
C GLN A 166 41.29 -37.51 -1.56
N SER A 167 42.22 -38.16 -2.27
CA SER A 167 42.71 -39.49 -1.95
C SER A 167 44.23 -39.50 -1.96
N GLY A 168 44.86 -39.47 -0.79
CA GLY A 168 46.32 -39.31 -0.68
C GLY A 168 46.77 -38.00 -1.34
N GLY A 169 47.74 -38.06 -2.25
CA GLY A 169 48.19 -36.90 -3.04
C GLY A 169 47.29 -36.52 -4.22
N THR A 170 46.32 -37.35 -4.59
CA THR A 170 45.49 -37.14 -5.78
C THR A 170 44.18 -36.43 -5.45
N ARG A 171 43.86 -35.40 -6.25
CA ARG A 171 42.60 -34.65 -6.17
C ARG A 171 41.76 -34.92 -7.40
N PHE A 172 40.55 -35.43 -7.19
CA PHE A 172 39.54 -35.57 -8.23
C PHE A 172 38.60 -34.37 -8.20
N GLY A 173 38.46 -33.66 -9.33
CA GLY A 173 37.70 -32.42 -9.44
C GLY A 173 36.18 -32.57 -9.38
N CYS A 174 35.52 -31.42 -9.24
CA CYS A 174 34.07 -31.23 -9.42
C CYS A 174 33.87 -30.26 -10.59
N ASP A 175 33.29 -30.74 -11.69
CA ASP A 175 33.20 -29.99 -12.95
C ASP A 175 31.85 -29.26 -13.12
N VAL A 176 30.97 -29.34 -12.13
CA VAL A 176 29.62 -28.77 -12.13
C VAL A 176 29.45 -27.71 -11.03
N GLY A 177 28.46 -26.85 -11.22
CA GLY A 177 28.08 -25.84 -10.24
C GLY A 177 26.91 -24.99 -10.73
N ILE A 178 26.08 -24.52 -9.81
CA ILE A 178 24.92 -23.68 -10.12
C ILE A 178 25.19 -22.23 -9.68
N PRO A 179 25.18 -21.25 -10.61
CA PRO A 179 25.58 -19.87 -10.32
C PRO A 179 24.92 -19.24 -9.11
N MET A 180 23.63 -19.47 -8.90
CA MET A 180 22.90 -18.87 -7.77
C MET A 180 23.34 -19.38 -6.39
N TYR A 181 24.04 -20.51 -6.29
CA TYR A 181 24.56 -21.05 -5.01
C TYR A 181 26.08 -20.93 -4.91
N MET A 182 26.74 -20.39 -5.95
CA MET A 182 28.17 -20.20 -5.98
C MET A 182 28.59 -18.85 -5.39
N PRO A 183 29.74 -18.78 -4.70
CA PRO A 183 30.26 -17.53 -4.17
C PRO A 183 30.70 -16.55 -5.29
N PRO A 184 30.91 -15.27 -4.94
CA PRO A 184 31.28 -14.21 -5.89
C PRO A 184 32.51 -14.51 -6.73
N GLU A 185 33.55 -15.11 -6.13
CA GLU A 185 34.81 -15.47 -6.79
C GLU A 185 34.70 -16.57 -7.86
N LEU A 186 33.54 -17.24 -7.96
CA LEU A 186 33.28 -18.25 -9.00
C LEU A 186 32.22 -17.80 -10.02
N GLN A 187 31.71 -16.57 -9.87
CA GLN A 187 30.74 -16.03 -10.81
C GLN A 187 31.44 -15.72 -12.14
N GLY A 188 30.89 -16.24 -13.25
CA GLY A 188 31.44 -16.02 -14.59
C GLY A 188 32.52 -17.02 -15.01
N VAL A 189 32.83 -18.01 -14.18
CA VAL A 189 33.65 -19.17 -14.58
C VAL A 189 32.89 -19.97 -15.64
N THR A 190 33.50 -20.20 -16.80
CA THR A 190 32.89 -20.90 -17.95
C THR A 190 33.11 -22.40 -17.94
N SER A 191 34.11 -22.89 -17.21
CA SER A 191 34.41 -24.30 -17.00
C SER A 191 35.03 -24.52 -15.64
N PHE A 192 34.57 -25.54 -14.91
CA PHE A 192 35.14 -25.91 -13.60
C PHE A 192 36.26 -26.96 -13.71
N ARG A 193 36.54 -27.46 -14.90
CA ARG A 193 37.61 -28.43 -15.11
C ARG A 193 38.95 -27.83 -14.70
N GLY A 194 39.61 -28.45 -13.72
CA GLY A 194 40.88 -27.99 -13.16
C GLY A 194 40.76 -26.87 -12.11
N VAL A 195 39.56 -26.38 -11.83
CA VAL A 195 39.33 -25.39 -10.76
C VAL A 195 39.34 -26.11 -9.40
N VAL A 196 40.20 -25.67 -8.50
CA VAL A 196 40.25 -26.20 -7.13
C VAL A 196 39.12 -25.60 -6.31
N ARG A 197 38.14 -26.44 -5.95
CA ARG A 197 37.07 -26.10 -5.00
C ARG A 197 37.62 -26.18 -3.57
N THR A 198 37.08 -25.37 -2.66
CA THR A 198 37.55 -25.25 -1.27
C THR A 198 36.35 -25.31 -0.34
N ARG A 199 36.59 -25.62 0.95
CA ARG A 199 35.55 -25.54 1.99
C ARG A 199 34.91 -24.16 2.05
N ASN A 200 35.71 -23.11 1.84
CA ASN A 200 35.20 -21.74 1.85
C ASN A 200 34.20 -21.44 0.72
N HIS A 201 34.36 -22.11 -0.43
CA HIS A 201 33.38 -22.01 -1.50
C HIS A 201 32.06 -22.69 -1.13
N ASP A 202 32.13 -23.86 -0.49
CA ASP A 202 30.96 -24.59 -0.01
C ASP A 202 30.21 -23.83 1.08
N ASN A 203 30.94 -23.18 2.00
CA ASN A 203 30.38 -22.42 3.12
C ASN A 203 29.44 -21.30 2.66
N PHE A 204 29.68 -20.70 1.48
CA PHE A 204 28.76 -19.74 0.88
C PHE A 204 27.42 -20.39 0.51
N GLY A 205 27.47 -21.53 -0.19
CA GLY A 205 26.28 -22.26 -0.59
C GLY A 205 25.52 -22.81 0.62
N LEU A 206 26.23 -23.32 1.64
CA LEU A 206 25.64 -23.71 2.92
C LEU A 206 24.85 -22.55 3.55
N ALA A 207 25.47 -21.37 3.67
CA ALA A 207 24.79 -20.18 4.19
C ALA A 207 23.56 -19.80 3.36
N ALA A 208 23.63 -19.90 2.03
CA ALA A 208 22.48 -19.63 1.16
C ALA A 208 21.30 -20.58 1.42
N PHE A 209 21.56 -21.87 1.62
CA PHE A 209 20.52 -22.86 1.93
C PHE A 209 19.94 -22.70 3.33
N ILE A 210 20.78 -22.44 4.34
CA ILE A 210 20.31 -22.11 5.69
C ILE A 210 19.42 -20.87 5.63
N PHE A 211 19.80 -19.85 4.86
CA PHE A 211 18.96 -18.66 4.66
C PHE A 211 17.59 -19.03 4.06
N MET A 212 17.57 -19.78 2.95
CA MET A 212 16.31 -20.16 2.30
C MET A 212 15.39 -20.96 3.24
N LEU A 213 15.94 -21.86 4.07
CA LEU A 213 15.17 -22.59 5.08
C LEU A 213 14.55 -21.64 6.12
N LEU A 214 15.31 -20.68 6.64
CA LEU A 214 14.84 -19.76 7.69
C LEU A 214 13.98 -18.60 7.18
N PHE A 215 14.09 -18.23 5.90
CA PHE A 215 13.41 -17.09 5.26
C PHE A 215 12.36 -17.51 4.22
N MET A 216 11.71 -18.66 4.44
CA MET A 216 10.54 -19.12 3.69
C MET A 216 10.77 -19.26 2.18
N GLY A 217 11.93 -19.79 1.80
CA GLY A 217 12.32 -20.01 0.41
C GLY A 217 12.85 -18.79 -0.32
N ARG A 218 12.99 -17.63 0.35
CA ARG A 218 13.58 -16.43 -0.25
C ARG A 218 15.10 -16.59 -0.35
N HIS A 219 15.65 -16.21 -1.50
CA HIS A 219 17.10 -16.19 -1.71
C HIS A 219 17.74 -14.97 -1.00
N PRO A 220 18.92 -15.09 -0.36
CA PRO A 220 19.58 -13.97 0.36
C PRO A 220 19.92 -12.77 -0.53
N PHE A 221 20.12 -13.00 -1.83
CA PHE A 221 20.40 -11.96 -2.83
C PHE A 221 19.18 -11.54 -3.65
N ALA A 222 17.99 -12.08 -3.35
CA ALA A 222 16.75 -11.61 -3.98
C ALA A 222 16.21 -10.40 -3.22
N GLY A 223 16.20 -9.24 -3.87
CA GLY A 223 15.71 -7.98 -3.29
C GLY A 223 15.30 -6.96 -4.34
N LYS A 224 14.75 -5.84 -3.89
CA LYS A 224 14.46 -4.68 -4.74
C LYS A 224 15.75 -3.90 -4.96
N TYR A 225 16.19 -3.84 -6.20
CA TYR A 225 17.34 -3.04 -6.61
C TYR A 225 16.90 -1.61 -6.97
N SER A 226 17.61 -0.60 -6.46
CA SER A 226 17.31 0.81 -6.71
C SER A 226 18.23 1.47 -7.75
N GLY A 227 19.14 0.72 -8.36
CA GLY A 227 19.99 1.22 -9.44
C GLY A 227 19.39 0.99 -10.83
N THR A 228 20.21 1.16 -11.87
CA THR A 228 19.79 1.04 -13.27
C THR A 228 19.88 -0.39 -13.79
N GLY A 229 18.88 -0.79 -14.57
CA GLY A 229 18.78 -2.12 -15.19
C GLY A 229 18.40 -3.23 -14.21
N ASP A 230 18.41 -4.46 -14.73
CA ASP A 230 18.05 -5.64 -13.96
C ASP A 230 19.18 -6.09 -13.01
N MET A 231 18.77 -6.69 -11.89
CA MET A 231 19.67 -7.26 -10.89
C MET A 231 19.36 -8.75 -10.72
N PRO A 232 19.86 -9.62 -11.62
CA PRO A 232 19.76 -11.07 -11.44
C PRO A 232 20.58 -11.53 -10.23
N ILE A 233 20.23 -12.69 -9.66
CA ILE A 233 20.84 -13.21 -8.43
C ILE A 233 22.37 -13.35 -8.58
N GLU A 234 22.83 -13.84 -9.72
CA GLU A 234 24.24 -14.05 -10.04
C GLU A 234 25.04 -12.75 -10.01
N ARG A 235 24.45 -11.67 -10.55
CA ARG A 235 25.04 -10.32 -10.51
C ARG A 235 25.02 -9.78 -9.07
N ALA A 236 23.91 -9.94 -8.36
CA ALA A 236 23.81 -9.52 -6.96
C ALA A 236 24.84 -10.22 -6.07
N ILE A 237 25.07 -11.51 -6.29
CA ILE A 237 26.14 -12.28 -5.62
C ILE A 237 27.50 -11.69 -5.98
N ARG A 238 27.83 -11.57 -7.28
CA ARG A 238 29.11 -11.03 -7.76
C ARG A 238 29.43 -9.66 -7.17
N GLU A 239 28.42 -8.83 -6.97
CA GLU A 239 28.53 -7.47 -6.43
C GLU A 239 28.31 -7.38 -4.91
N PHE A 240 28.30 -8.51 -4.18
CA PHE A 240 28.15 -8.58 -2.71
C PHE A 240 26.88 -7.89 -2.17
N ARG A 241 25.81 -7.89 -2.97
CA ARG A 241 24.54 -7.21 -2.71
C ARG A 241 23.57 -8.05 -1.86
N PHE A 242 24.01 -8.47 -0.68
CA PHE A 242 23.14 -9.15 0.28
C PHE A 242 21.94 -8.27 0.67
N ALA A 243 20.73 -8.71 0.34
CA ALA A 243 19.55 -7.85 0.37
C ALA A 243 18.99 -7.58 1.77
N TYR A 244 19.39 -8.37 2.78
CA TYR A 244 18.82 -8.37 4.13
C TYR A 244 19.80 -7.86 5.20
N GLY A 245 21.06 -7.61 4.80
CA GLY A 245 22.11 -7.16 5.71
C GLY A 245 22.03 -5.67 6.03
N PRO A 246 22.77 -5.20 7.06
CA PRO A 246 22.78 -3.79 7.47
C PRO A 246 23.29 -2.84 6.36
N ALA A 247 24.15 -3.34 5.47
CA ALA A 247 24.68 -2.56 4.34
C ALA A 247 23.77 -2.57 3.09
N SER A 248 22.57 -3.17 3.13
CA SER A 248 21.75 -3.38 1.93
C SER A 248 21.43 -2.06 1.22
N ALA A 249 21.03 -1.03 1.96
CA ALA A 249 20.68 0.28 1.40
C ALA A 249 21.87 0.96 0.72
N ALA A 250 23.06 0.91 1.34
CA ALA A 250 24.31 1.41 0.75
C ALA A 250 24.67 0.65 -0.53
N ARG A 251 24.33 -0.65 -0.59
CA ARG A 251 24.45 -1.49 -1.78
C ARG A 251 23.21 -1.47 -2.69
N GLN A 252 22.39 -0.42 -2.60
CA GLN A 252 21.21 -0.20 -3.45
C GLN A 252 20.20 -1.37 -3.46
N MET A 253 20.15 -2.12 -2.37
CA MET A 253 19.24 -3.25 -2.18
C MET A 253 18.31 -3.02 -1.01
N GLN A 254 17.09 -3.52 -1.16
CA GLN A 254 16.13 -3.64 -0.07
C GLN A 254 15.51 -5.04 -0.09
N PRO A 255 15.15 -5.61 1.08
CA PRO A 255 14.37 -6.83 1.11
C PRO A 255 13.06 -6.67 0.31
N PRO A 256 12.54 -7.73 -0.32
CA PRO A 256 11.22 -7.70 -0.91
C PRO A 256 10.14 -7.32 0.14
N PRO A 257 9.06 -6.63 -0.26
CA PRO A 257 7.96 -6.32 0.66
C PRO A 257 7.37 -7.59 1.30
N GLY A 258 7.10 -7.51 2.60
CA GLY A 258 6.55 -8.65 3.36
C GLY A 258 7.55 -9.77 3.65
N SER A 259 8.85 -9.58 3.40
CA SER A 259 9.89 -10.50 3.85
C SER A 259 10.15 -10.39 5.35
N LEU A 260 10.60 -11.50 5.95
CA LEU A 260 11.08 -11.52 7.32
C LEU A 260 12.32 -10.61 7.46
N PRO A 261 12.35 -9.67 8.42
CA PRO A 261 13.55 -8.88 8.68
C PRO A 261 14.63 -9.74 9.36
N LEU A 262 15.90 -9.48 9.05
CA LEU A 262 17.04 -10.24 9.62
C LEU A 262 17.08 -10.18 11.15
N GLN A 263 16.60 -9.08 11.72
CA GLN A 263 16.57 -8.79 13.15
C GLN A 263 15.68 -9.74 13.96
N VAL A 264 14.82 -10.52 13.29
CA VAL A 264 14.04 -11.58 13.96
C VAL A 264 14.96 -12.69 14.49
N LEU A 265 16.07 -12.96 13.82
CA LEU A 265 17.00 -14.03 14.20
C LEU A 265 17.89 -13.63 15.38
N PRO A 266 18.39 -14.58 16.20
CA PRO A 266 19.38 -14.27 17.25
C PRO A 266 20.62 -13.55 16.71
N PRO A 267 21.22 -12.61 17.47
CA PRO A 267 22.41 -11.86 17.03
C PRO A 267 23.54 -12.73 16.49
N ALA A 268 23.78 -13.89 17.10
CA ALA A 268 24.76 -14.87 16.62
C ALA A 268 24.47 -15.31 15.18
N VAL A 269 23.23 -15.73 14.89
CA VAL A 269 22.81 -16.18 13.56
C VAL A 269 22.82 -15.02 12.54
N GLN A 270 22.43 -13.81 12.97
CA GLN A 270 22.52 -12.60 12.13
C GLN A 270 23.97 -12.34 11.70
N ALA A 271 24.92 -12.39 12.65
CA ALA A 271 26.33 -12.16 12.39
C ALA A 271 26.91 -13.19 11.41
N LEU A 272 26.51 -14.46 11.52
CA LEU A 272 26.93 -15.49 10.58
C LEU A 272 26.46 -15.19 9.15
N PHE A 273 25.21 -14.76 8.93
CA PHE A 273 24.75 -14.39 7.60
C PHE A 273 25.47 -13.17 7.03
N VAL A 274 25.65 -12.13 7.85
CA VAL A 274 26.39 -10.92 7.42
C VAL A 274 27.80 -11.30 7.01
N ARG A 275 28.50 -12.12 7.81
CA ARG A 275 29.86 -12.57 7.51
C ARG A 275 29.91 -13.49 6.29
N ALA A 276 28.99 -14.45 6.15
CA ALA A 276 28.99 -15.38 5.01
C ALA A 276 28.89 -14.68 3.65
N PHE A 277 28.16 -13.57 3.59
CA PHE A 277 27.91 -12.81 2.35
C PHE A 277 28.73 -11.51 2.25
N ALA A 278 29.64 -11.26 3.18
CA ALA A 278 30.54 -10.12 3.18
C ALA A 278 31.69 -10.29 2.17
N GLN A 279 32.20 -9.17 1.65
CA GLN A 279 33.32 -9.15 0.71
C GLN A 279 34.63 -9.54 1.41
N GLU A 280 34.78 -9.12 2.65
CA GLU A 280 35.92 -9.37 3.51
C GLU A 280 36.08 -10.86 3.85
N SER A 281 35.02 -11.66 3.68
CA SER A 281 35.00 -13.10 3.96
C SER A 281 35.27 -13.98 2.74
N MET A 282 35.70 -13.41 1.61
CA MET A 282 36.11 -14.19 0.41
C MET A 282 37.18 -15.25 0.70
N THR A 283 37.98 -15.06 1.76
CA THR A 283 39.00 -16.01 2.20
C THR A 283 38.56 -16.87 3.38
N ARG A 284 37.59 -16.42 4.18
CA ARG A 284 37.10 -17.12 5.39
C ARG A 284 35.66 -16.76 5.75
N ARG A 285 34.71 -17.54 5.23
CA ARG A 285 33.29 -17.55 5.60
C ARG A 285 33.05 -18.42 6.82
N PRO A 286 31.91 -18.26 7.52
CA PRO A 286 31.56 -19.13 8.63
C PRO A 286 31.66 -20.61 8.27
N GLU A 287 32.28 -21.38 9.15
CA GLU A 287 32.38 -22.82 9.00
C GLU A 287 31.07 -23.51 9.39
N ALA A 288 30.88 -24.74 8.92
CA ALA A 288 29.71 -25.54 9.24
C ALA A 288 29.49 -25.68 10.76
N GLN A 289 30.57 -25.80 11.54
CA GLN A 289 30.51 -25.93 13.00
C GLN A 289 29.87 -24.71 13.68
N GLU A 290 30.17 -23.50 13.22
CA GLU A 290 29.61 -22.27 13.77
C GLU A 290 28.09 -22.18 13.52
N TRP A 291 27.63 -22.66 12.35
CA TRP A 291 26.20 -22.78 12.06
C TRP A 291 25.51 -23.81 12.94
N ILE A 292 26.15 -24.95 13.18
CA ILE A 292 25.61 -26.02 14.02
C ILE A 292 25.34 -25.50 15.44
N GLU A 293 26.31 -24.80 16.03
CA GLU A 293 26.21 -24.23 17.37
C GLU A 293 25.10 -23.17 17.46
N ALA A 294 25.14 -22.16 16.59
CA ALA A 294 24.19 -21.06 16.62
C ALA A 294 22.73 -21.50 16.34
N LEU A 295 22.53 -22.47 15.44
CA LEU A 295 21.20 -22.99 15.10
C LEU A 295 20.63 -23.92 16.18
N GLN A 296 21.48 -24.71 16.85
CA GLN A 296 21.05 -25.50 18.00
C GLN A 296 20.62 -24.60 19.16
N GLU A 297 21.42 -23.58 19.47
CA GLU A 297 21.10 -22.61 20.51
C GLU A 297 19.78 -21.89 20.18
N MET A 298 19.61 -21.41 18.94
CA MET A 298 18.37 -20.81 18.48
C MET A 298 17.18 -21.77 18.61
N GLY A 299 17.36 -23.04 18.24
CA GLY A 299 16.33 -24.07 18.33
C GLY A 299 15.85 -24.33 19.77
N GLY A 300 16.75 -24.25 20.75
CA GLY A 300 16.43 -24.36 22.17
C GLY A 300 15.67 -23.16 22.75
N HIS A 301 15.68 -22.01 22.06
CA HIS A 301 15.08 -20.75 22.53
C HIS A 301 13.94 -20.27 21.63
N LEU A 302 13.14 -21.19 21.09
CA LEU A 302 11.91 -20.85 20.36
C LEU A 302 10.71 -20.74 21.30
N SER A 303 9.93 -19.68 21.15
CA SER A 303 8.65 -19.47 21.84
C SER A 303 7.48 -19.80 20.93
N SER A 304 6.42 -20.38 21.49
CA SER A 304 5.16 -20.62 20.79
C SER A 304 4.29 -19.37 20.81
N CYS A 305 3.60 -19.07 19.71
CA CYS A 305 2.70 -17.93 19.63
C CYS A 305 1.39 -18.19 20.37
N ALA A 306 0.97 -17.25 21.22
CA ALA A 306 -0.33 -17.31 21.90
C ALA A 306 -1.55 -17.21 20.96
N ARG A 307 -1.40 -16.55 19.80
CA ARG A 307 -2.50 -16.36 18.82
C ARG A 307 -2.67 -17.55 17.88
N ASN A 308 -1.57 -18.22 17.51
CA ASN A 308 -1.60 -19.35 16.60
C ASN A 308 -0.62 -20.43 17.11
N PRO A 309 -1.11 -21.56 17.66
CA PRO A 309 -0.26 -22.63 18.18
C PRO A 309 0.66 -23.29 17.13
N GLY A 310 0.40 -23.10 15.83
CA GLY A 310 1.29 -23.55 14.75
C GLY A 310 2.52 -22.66 14.54
N HIS A 311 2.61 -21.51 15.21
CA HIS A 311 3.71 -20.56 15.06
C HIS A 311 4.72 -20.71 16.20
N GLN A 312 5.98 -20.91 15.83
CA GLN A 312 7.13 -20.87 16.74
C GLN A 312 8.15 -19.88 16.21
N TYR A 313 8.75 -19.05 17.06
CA TYR A 313 9.70 -18.01 16.66
C TYR A 313 10.74 -17.76 17.75
N PRO A 314 11.91 -17.15 17.45
CA PRO A 314 12.92 -16.85 18.45
C PRO A 314 12.38 -15.99 19.59
N SER A 315 12.57 -16.42 20.83
CA SER A 315 11.92 -15.84 22.03
C SER A 315 12.25 -14.36 22.27
N GLN A 316 13.39 -13.90 21.79
CA GLN A 316 13.84 -12.51 21.89
C GLN A 316 12.94 -11.50 21.15
N VAL A 317 12.14 -11.95 20.18
CA VAL A 317 11.29 -11.07 19.38
C VAL A 317 9.95 -10.98 20.11
N GLY A 318 9.69 -9.86 20.80
CA GLY A 318 8.53 -9.69 21.68
C GLY A 318 7.13 -9.85 21.03
N SER A 319 7.06 -10.09 19.72
CA SER A 319 5.82 -10.36 19.00
C SER A 319 6.03 -11.38 17.87
N CYS A 320 5.02 -12.20 17.58
CA CYS A 320 5.09 -13.22 16.53
C CYS A 320 5.21 -12.60 15.12
N PRO A 321 6.34 -12.81 14.42
CA PRO A 321 6.55 -12.25 13.07
C PRO A 321 5.66 -12.92 12.03
N TRP A 322 5.32 -14.20 12.23
CA TRP A 322 4.50 -14.97 11.29
C TRP A 322 3.06 -14.46 11.25
N CYS A 323 2.45 -14.14 12.39
CA CYS A 323 1.13 -13.53 12.45
C CYS A 323 1.07 -12.21 11.67
N ALA A 324 2.11 -11.38 11.76
CA ALA A 324 2.19 -10.13 11.01
C ALA A 324 2.29 -10.40 9.49
N MET A 325 3.12 -11.36 9.08
CA MET A 325 3.26 -11.75 7.68
C MET A 325 1.98 -12.38 7.10
N GLU A 326 1.32 -13.29 7.82
CA GLU A 326 0.06 -13.91 7.39
C GLU A 326 -1.06 -12.86 7.28
N SER A 327 -1.11 -11.90 8.20
CA SER A 327 -2.08 -10.78 8.13
C SER A 327 -1.84 -9.88 6.91
N ALA A 328 -0.58 -9.62 6.56
CA ALA A 328 -0.21 -8.78 5.43
C ALA A 328 -0.41 -9.48 4.06
N THR A 329 -0.20 -10.80 4.00
CA THR A 329 -0.19 -11.56 2.74
C THR A 329 -1.45 -12.39 2.50
N GLY A 330 -2.25 -12.66 3.54
CA GLY A 330 -3.45 -13.50 3.47
C GLY A 330 -3.16 -14.97 3.17
N GLY A 331 -1.90 -15.40 3.29
CA GLY A 331 -1.45 -16.78 3.04
C GLY A 331 -0.94 -17.43 4.31
N LEU A 332 -1.32 -18.69 4.53
CA LEU A 332 -0.86 -19.49 5.66
C LEU A 332 0.63 -19.85 5.50
N LEU A 333 1.44 -19.65 6.54
CA LEU A 333 2.87 -19.99 6.53
C LEU A 333 3.15 -21.34 7.21
N PHE A 334 2.41 -21.65 8.26
CA PHE A 334 2.50 -22.91 9.01
C PHE A 334 1.10 -23.42 9.32
N ARG A 335 0.93 -24.75 9.35
CA ARG A 335 -0.36 -25.34 9.75
C ARG A 335 -0.60 -25.06 11.24
N PRO A 336 -1.81 -24.65 11.64
CA PRO A 336 -2.21 -24.67 13.04
C PRO A 336 -2.08 -26.10 13.55
N SER A 337 -1.34 -26.29 14.64
CA SER A 337 -1.28 -27.58 15.32
C SER A 337 -2.68 -27.93 15.81
N HIS A 338 -3.27 -29.01 15.32
CA HIS A 338 -4.47 -29.59 15.93
C HIS A 338 -4.06 -30.23 17.26
N ALA A 339 -3.99 -29.44 18.32
CA ALA A 339 -4.19 -29.97 19.65
C ALA A 339 -5.68 -30.33 19.77
N ALA A 340 -5.98 -31.59 20.09
CA ALA A 340 -7.32 -32.03 20.44
C ALA A 340 -7.88 -31.16 21.60
N PRO A 341 -9.18 -30.87 21.61
CA PRO A 341 -9.76 -29.82 22.45
C PRO A 341 -10.00 -30.30 23.89
N HIS A 342 -9.37 -29.63 24.86
CA HIS A 342 -9.92 -29.58 26.21
C HIS A 342 -10.92 -28.42 26.28
N GLY A 343 -12.16 -28.79 26.63
CA GLY A 343 -13.33 -27.94 26.49
C GLY A 343 -13.40 -26.77 27.46
N SER A 344 -14.15 -25.77 27.03
CA SER A 344 -15.12 -25.07 27.86
C SER A 344 -16.30 -24.69 26.97
N ALA A 345 -17.42 -25.36 27.24
CA ALA A 345 -18.75 -24.89 26.89
C ALA A 345 -19.12 -23.69 27.79
N GLY A 346 -19.94 -22.79 27.23
CA GLY A 346 -20.44 -21.57 27.87
C GLY A 346 -20.03 -20.36 27.02
N ASP A 347 -20.90 -19.65 26.28
CA ASP A 347 -22.28 -19.34 26.58
C ASP A 347 -23.14 -19.19 25.31
N ARG A 348 -24.32 -19.83 25.35
CA ARG A 348 -25.52 -19.43 24.62
C ARG A 348 -26.43 -18.68 25.59
N ALA A 349 -26.58 -17.38 25.39
CA ALA A 349 -27.73 -16.56 25.77
C ALA A 349 -27.52 -15.21 25.05
N SER A 350 -28.48 -14.56 24.41
CA SER A 350 -29.92 -14.71 24.38
C SER A 350 -30.41 -13.91 23.16
N ALA A 351 -31.12 -14.60 22.26
CA ALA A 351 -32.02 -13.93 21.34
C ALA A 351 -33.20 -13.41 22.16
N GLN A 352 -33.28 -12.09 22.34
CA GLN A 352 -34.52 -11.42 22.72
C GLN A 352 -34.88 -10.47 21.60
N ALA A 353 -35.90 -10.90 20.85
CA ALA A 353 -36.71 -10.07 20.01
C ALA A 353 -37.39 -9.00 20.89
N GLY A 354 -37.03 -7.75 20.64
CA GLY A 354 -37.85 -6.56 20.87
C GLY A 354 -37.58 -5.68 19.64
N GLY A 355 -38.50 -5.51 18.70
CA GLY A 355 -39.91 -5.20 18.96
C GLY A 355 -40.06 -3.73 19.34
N SER A 356 -39.43 -2.82 18.59
CA SER A 356 -39.81 -1.40 18.57
C SER A 356 -39.70 -0.86 17.14
N ALA A 357 -40.68 -1.25 16.32
CA ALA A 357 -41.16 -0.42 15.23
C ALA A 357 -41.72 0.86 15.87
N GLY A 358 -40.84 1.84 16.09
CA GLY A 358 -41.14 3.13 16.70
C GLY A 358 -41.03 4.23 15.66
N ALA A 359 -42.17 4.56 15.06
CA ALA A 359 -42.46 5.80 14.36
C ALA A 359 -41.53 6.18 13.19
N ALA A 360 -41.72 5.52 12.04
CA ALA A 360 -41.67 6.25 10.78
C ALA A 360 -42.81 7.28 10.83
N ALA A 361 -42.52 8.48 11.34
CA ALA A 361 -43.33 9.64 11.01
C ALA A 361 -43.30 9.72 9.48
N ASN A 362 -44.45 9.52 8.84
CA ASN A 362 -44.63 9.44 7.38
C ASN A 362 -43.92 10.59 6.64
N PHE A 363 -42.62 10.43 6.35
CA PHE A 363 -41.87 11.40 5.56
C PHE A 363 -42.33 11.23 4.11
N GLN A 364 -43.10 12.21 3.64
CA GLN A 364 -43.58 12.25 2.27
C GLN A 364 -42.82 13.33 1.52
N LEU A 365 -41.79 12.92 0.76
CA LEU A 365 -40.98 13.83 -0.05
C LEU A 365 -41.81 14.82 -0.87
N PRO A 366 -42.92 14.44 -1.55
CA PRO A 366 -43.73 15.40 -2.29
C PRO A 366 -44.35 16.51 -1.42
N VAL A 367 -44.78 16.16 -0.20
CA VAL A 367 -45.39 17.10 0.76
C VAL A 367 -44.35 18.08 1.28
N VAL A 368 -43.20 17.59 1.73
CA VAL A 368 -42.10 18.43 2.23
C VAL A 368 -41.55 19.31 1.13
N TRP A 369 -41.41 18.79 -0.10
CA TRP A 369 -40.95 19.58 -1.23
C TRP A 369 -41.92 20.71 -1.61
N MET A 370 -43.23 20.44 -1.55
CA MET A 370 -44.25 21.47 -1.76
C MET A 370 -44.15 22.58 -0.71
N GLN A 371 -43.90 22.25 0.55
CA GLN A 371 -43.69 23.24 1.62
C GLN A 371 -42.46 24.10 1.36
N ILE A 372 -41.35 23.52 0.89
CA ILE A 372 -40.14 24.24 0.49
C ILE A 372 -40.44 25.23 -0.63
N GLN A 373 -41.18 24.81 -1.67
CA GLN A 373 -41.52 25.66 -2.81
C GLN A 373 -42.48 26.80 -2.47
N ARG A 374 -43.32 26.63 -1.44
CA ARG A 374 -44.27 27.66 -0.98
C ARG A 374 -43.63 28.75 -0.12
N VAL A 375 -42.37 28.61 0.31
CA VAL A 375 -41.70 29.64 1.09
C VAL A 375 -41.55 30.90 0.24
N PRO A 376 -42.07 32.07 0.68
CA PRO A 376 -41.98 33.30 -0.08
C PRO A 376 -40.52 33.69 -0.33
N GLN A 377 -40.20 33.97 -1.60
CA GLN A 377 -38.88 34.49 -1.95
C GLN A 377 -38.67 35.87 -1.30
N PRO A 378 -37.45 36.18 -0.85
CA PRO A 378 -37.15 37.49 -0.29
C PRO A 378 -37.39 38.59 -1.34
N PRO A 379 -37.83 39.80 -0.93
CA PRO A 379 -38.05 40.89 -1.85
C PRO A 379 -36.74 41.29 -2.56
N GLN A 380 -36.80 41.48 -3.88
CA GLN A 380 -35.67 42.02 -4.62
C GLN A 380 -35.39 43.45 -4.16
N ALA A 381 -34.11 43.82 -4.01
CA ALA A 381 -33.75 45.19 -3.66
C ALA A 381 -34.18 46.14 -4.79
N GLY A 382 -35.25 46.91 -4.56
CA GLY A 382 -35.63 48.03 -5.43
C GLY A 382 -34.67 49.24 -5.31
N THR A 383 -35.08 50.38 -5.85
CA THR A 383 -34.39 51.66 -5.63
C THR A 383 -34.92 52.32 -4.35
N LEU A 384 -34.02 52.85 -3.51
CA LEU A 384 -34.44 53.71 -2.41
C LEU A 384 -35.02 55.01 -2.98
N PRO A 385 -36.01 55.65 -2.31
CA PRO A 385 -36.60 56.89 -2.78
C PRO A 385 -35.54 57.99 -2.86
N GLU A 386 -35.37 58.60 -4.04
CA GLU A 386 -34.34 59.63 -4.23
C GLU A 386 -34.55 60.82 -3.29
N PRO A 387 -33.48 61.35 -2.66
CA PRO A 387 -33.57 62.54 -1.81
C PRO A 387 -34.23 63.71 -2.53
N ALA A 388 -33.92 63.92 -3.82
CA ALA A 388 -34.48 64.98 -4.65
C ALA A 388 -36.01 64.91 -4.83
N SER A 389 -36.61 63.74 -4.64
CA SER A 389 -38.06 63.53 -4.76
C SER A 389 -38.84 63.83 -3.47
N GLN A 390 -38.15 64.11 -2.35
CA GLN A 390 -38.78 64.39 -1.07
C GLN A 390 -39.21 65.86 -0.97
N SER A 391 -40.45 66.11 -0.55
CA SER A 391 -40.90 67.46 -0.23
C SER A 391 -40.15 67.99 1.01
N SER A 392 -39.35 69.05 0.84
CA SER A 392 -38.60 69.69 1.93
C SER A 392 -39.01 71.15 2.13
N GLN A 393 -38.87 71.65 3.36
CA GLN A 393 -39.08 73.06 3.72
C GLN A 393 -37.75 73.66 4.19
N LEU A 394 -37.55 74.96 3.99
CA LEU A 394 -36.35 75.66 4.48
C LEU A 394 -36.21 75.50 6.00
N SER A 395 -34.99 75.27 6.48
CA SER A 395 -34.76 75.18 7.91
C SER A 395 -35.02 76.52 8.61
N GLY A 396 -35.43 76.46 9.88
CA GLY A 396 -35.67 77.65 10.71
C GLY A 396 -34.53 78.68 10.67
N PRO A 397 -33.25 78.28 10.79
CA PRO A 397 -32.11 79.19 10.67
C PRO A 397 -31.98 79.86 9.29
N VAL A 398 -32.21 79.14 8.19
CA VAL A 398 -32.10 79.68 6.82
C VAL A 398 -33.28 80.59 6.51
N ALA A 399 -34.49 80.19 6.85
CA ALA A 399 -35.69 81.02 6.70
C ALA A 399 -35.58 82.33 7.50
N ALA A 400 -35.07 82.27 8.73
CA ALA A 400 -34.81 83.45 9.55
C ALA A 400 -33.72 84.36 8.95
N TYR A 401 -32.64 83.78 8.43
CA TYR A 401 -31.58 84.52 7.73
C TYR A 401 -32.13 85.25 6.49
N LEU A 402 -32.90 84.58 5.64
CA LEU A 402 -33.50 85.17 4.44
C LEU A 402 -34.51 86.28 4.78
N ARG A 403 -35.33 86.10 5.82
CA ARG A 403 -36.25 87.14 6.31
C ARG A 403 -35.48 88.38 6.77
N ARG A 404 -34.41 88.20 7.55
CA ARG A 404 -33.52 89.29 7.99
C ARG A 404 -32.82 89.95 6.80
N ARG A 405 -32.41 89.19 5.78
CA ARG A 405 -31.80 89.72 4.55
C ARG A 405 -32.79 90.59 3.76
N LYS A 406 -34.04 90.13 3.58
CA LYS A 406 -35.11 90.93 2.94
C LYS A 406 -35.39 92.21 3.71
N TRP A 407 -35.50 92.13 5.03
CA TRP A 407 -35.70 93.30 5.91
C TRP A 407 -34.54 94.31 5.81
N ARG A 408 -33.29 93.84 5.81
CA ARG A 408 -32.10 94.69 5.60
C ARG A 408 -32.06 95.32 4.21
N GLY A 409 -32.47 94.59 3.17
CA GLY A 409 -32.61 95.13 1.81
C GLY A 409 -33.66 96.25 1.75
N GLY A 410 -34.80 96.07 2.43
CA GLY A 410 -35.81 97.12 2.58
C GLY A 410 -35.27 98.35 3.31
N LEU A 411 -34.53 98.18 4.42
CA LEU A 411 -33.85 99.27 5.14
C LEU A 411 -32.79 99.99 4.28
N SER A 412 -32.08 99.25 3.43
CA SER A 412 -31.11 99.83 2.50
C SER A 412 -31.81 100.71 1.46
N LEU A 413 -32.91 100.23 0.85
CA LEU A 413 -33.73 101.00 -0.09
C LEU A 413 -34.36 102.24 0.57
N LEU A 414 -34.87 102.10 1.79
CA LEU A 414 -35.42 103.22 2.57
C LEU A 414 -34.34 104.26 2.90
N SER A 415 -33.14 103.82 3.28
CA SER A 415 -32.03 104.75 3.55
C SER A 415 -31.53 105.45 2.28
N LEU A 416 -31.57 104.78 1.12
CA LEU A 416 -31.28 105.40 -0.18
C LEU A 416 -32.36 106.43 -0.56
N ALA A 417 -33.64 106.12 -0.39
CA ALA A 417 -34.74 107.05 -0.65
C ALA A 417 -34.67 108.29 0.26
N ALA A 418 -34.34 108.10 1.54
CA ALA A 418 -34.13 109.19 2.48
C ALA A 418 -32.92 110.07 2.09
N ALA A 419 -31.79 109.46 1.72
CA ALA A 419 -30.61 110.20 1.26
C ALA A 419 -30.90 110.98 -0.03
N ALA A 420 -31.57 110.36 -1.01
CA ALA A 420 -31.98 111.01 -2.26
C ALA A 420 -32.94 112.18 -2.02
N GLY A 421 -33.90 112.03 -1.08
CA GLY A 421 -34.77 113.12 -0.67
C GLY A 421 -33.99 114.31 -0.11
N ILE A 422 -33.01 114.07 0.76
CA ILE A 422 -32.16 115.14 1.31
C ILE A 422 -31.35 115.83 0.21
N TRP A 423 -30.83 115.10 -0.78
CA TRP A 423 -30.09 115.69 -1.90
C TRP A 423 -30.94 116.59 -2.79
N ILE A 424 -32.24 116.29 -2.94
CA ILE A 424 -33.18 117.10 -3.73
C ILE A 424 -33.54 118.40 -3.00
N PHE A 425 -33.82 118.33 -1.70
CA PHE A 425 -34.30 119.50 -0.95
C PHE A 425 -33.19 120.34 -0.30
N LEU A 426 -31.98 119.80 -0.13
CA LEU A 426 -30.83 120.45 0.54
C LEU A 426 -29.50 120.16 -0.19
N PRO A 427 -29.25 120.77 -1.38
CA PRO A 427 -28.16 120.37 -2.28
C PRO A 427 -26.73 120.62 -1.73
N GLY A 428 -26.56 121.39 -0.65
CA GLY A 428 -25.26 121.63 -0.02
C GLY A 428 -24.77 120.54 0.96
N PHE A 429 -25.62 119.59 1.35
CA PHE A 429 -25.34 118.60 2.41
C PHE A 429 -25.01 117.20 1.88
N TRP A 430 -24.75 117.06 0.58
CA TRP A 430 -24.57 115.74 -0.06
C TRP A 430 -23.35 114.98 0.46
N ILE A 431 -22.24 115.65 0.79
CA ILE A 431 -20.99 115.00 1.26
C ILE A 431 -21.20 114.29 2.60
N LEU A 432 -21.88 114.92 3.56
CA LEU A 432 -22.14 114.35 4.89
C LEU A 432 -23.16 113.20 4.84
N THR A 433 -24.16 113.31 3.96
CA THR A 433 -25.22 112.32 3.82
C THR A 433 -24.77 111.08 3.02
N VAL A 434 -23.87 111.23 2.04
CA VAL A 434 -23.21 110.09 1.37
C VAL A 434 -22.37 109.28 2.35
N GLY A 435 -21.57 109.94 3.19
CA GLY A 435 -20.75 109.26 4.21
C GLY A 435 -21.59 108.49 5.24
N GLY A 436 -22.66 109.11 5.75
CA GLY A 436 -23.60 108.47 6.68
C GLY A 436 -24.37 107.30 6.04
N TRP A 437 -24.85 107.46 4.82
CA TRP A 437 -25.52 106.39 4.06
C TRP A 437 -24.59 105.23 3.75
N ALA A 438 -23.36 105.51 3.30
CA ALA A 438 -22.36 104.50 3.03
C ALA A 438 -21.96 103.76 4.31
N GLY A 439 -21.75 104.47 5.43
CA GLY A 439 -21.48 103.88 6.74
C GLY A 439 -22.62 103.00 7.27
N PHE A 440 -23.87 103.45 7.13
CA PHE A 440 -25.06 102.67 7.52
C PHE A 440 -25.22 101.40 6.67
N ASN A 441 -25.05 101.50 5.34
CA ASN A 441 -25.10 100.34 4.45
C ASN A 441 -23.92 99.39 4.68
N LEU A 442 -22.73 99.90 5.02
CA LEU A 442 -21.58 99.09 5.41
C LEU A 442 -21.85 98.31 6.71
N LEU A 443 -22.54 98.91 7.69
CA LEU A 443 -22.98 98.23 8.91
C LEU A 443 -24.05 97.17 8.62
N LEU A 444 -25.00 97.44 7.73
CA LEU A 444 -26.00 96.45 7.27
C LEU A 444 -25.34 95.26 6.55
N LEU A 445 -24.31 95.52 5.72
CA LEU A 445 -23.50 94.52 5.06
C LEU A 445 -22.64 93.72 6.06
N ALA A 446 -22.04 94.39 7.05
CA ALA A 446 -21.28 93.77 8.13
C ALA A 446 -22.15 92.86 9.00
N ALA A 447 -23.39 93.26 9.29
CA ALA A 447 -24.40 92.43 9.95
C ALA A 447 -24.84 91.23 9.08
N GLY A 448 -24.58 91.25 7.78
CA GLY A 448 -24.80 90.20 6.78
C GLY A 448 -23.77 89.07 6.76
N ARG A 449 -22.64 89.20 7.47
CA ARG A 449 -21.49 88.25 7.44
C ARG A 449 -21.80 86.82 7.92
N GLY A 450 -22.99 86.57 8.48
CA GLY A 450 -23.45 85.23 8.89
C GLY A 450 -23.73 84.25 7.75
N ARG A 451 -23.83 84.71 6.48
CA ARG A 451 -24.10 83.85 5.31
C ARG A 451 -23.07 82.76 5.13
N ARG A 452 -21.78 83.14 5.21
CA ARG A 452 -20.65 82.25 4.94
C ARG A 452 -20.60 81.10 5.95
N ARG A 453 -20.67 81.43 7.25
CA ARG A 453 -20.72 80.42 8.32
C ARG A 453 -21.94 79.51 8.20
N LEU A 454 -23.13 80.06 7.94
CA LEU A 454 -24.35 79.26 7.79
C LEU A 454 -24.28 78.34 6.56
N ARG A 455 -23.70 78.81 5.46
CA ARG A 455 -23.48 78.01 4.24
C ARG A 455 -22.41 76.93 4.44
N GLU A 456 -21.34 77.23 5.16
CA GLU A 456 -20.31 76.25 5.56
C GLU A 456 -20.94 75.14 6.42
N THR A 457 -21.68 75.48 7.48
CA THR A 457 -22.37 74.48 8.33
C THR A 457 -23.36 73.61 7.55
N ARG A 458 -24.16 74.21 6.66
CA ARG A 458 -25.09 73.44 5.81
C ARG A 458 -24.38 72.59 4.77
N SER A 459 -23.23 73.03 4.29
CA SER A 459 -22.38 72.26 3.36
C SER A 459 -21.80 71.04 4.03
N ASP A 460 -21.29 71.18 5.26
CA ASP A 460 -20.75 70.07 6.04
C ASP A 460 -21.85 69.06 6.41
N GLU A 461 -23.03 69.54 6.82
CA GLU A 461 -24.19 68.72 7.12
C GLU A 461 -24.67 67.93 5.88
N ARG A 462 -24.73 68.58 4.71
CA ARG A 462 -25.05 67.92 3.44
C ARG A 462 -24.05 66.81 3.12
N GLU A 463 -22.75 67.05 3.28
CA GLU A 463 -21.72 66.05 2.97
C GLU A 463 -21.81 64.82 3.89
N GLN A 464 -22.04 65.04 5.18
CA GLN A 464 -22.26 63.94 6.14
C GLN A 464 -23.52 63.14 5.81
N LEU A 465 -24.63 63.81 5.49
CA LEU A 465 -25.89 63.17 5.11
C LEU A 465 -25.77 62.40 3.80
N ARG A 466 -25.01 62.93 2.83
CA ARG A 466 -24.72 62.25 1.56
C ARG A 466 -23.91 60.97 1.77
N GLY A 467 -22.83 61.02 2.56
CA GLY A 467 -22.05 59.83 2.89
C GLY A 467 -22.88 58.77 3.62
N ARG A 468 -23.74 59.18 4.55
CA ARG A 468 -24.69 58.26 5.23
C ARG A 468 -25.70 57.67 4.25
N TRP A 469 -26.25 58.46 3.33
CA TRP A 469 -27.18 58.00 2.31
C TRP A 469 -26.56 56.96 1.37
N GLU A 470 -25.33 57.18 0.92
CA GLU A 470 -24.59 56.24 0.07
C GLU A 470 -24.32 54.91 0.80
N GLU A 471 -23.94 54.97 2.08
CA GLU A 471 -23.74 53.80 2.93
C GLU A 471 -25.04 53.00 3.13
N LEU A 472 -26.15 53.67 3.43
CA LEU A 472 -27.47 53.03 3.55
C LEU A 472 -27.93 52.41 2.23
N SER A 473 -27.66 53.11 1.12
CA SER A 473 -27.95 52.61 -0.23
C SER A 473 -27.13 51.37 -0.59
N ARG A 474 -25.89 51.24 -0.09
CA ARG A 474 -25.11 50.00 -0.22
C ARG A 474 -25.70 48.88 0.64
N ARG A 475 -25.93 49.13 1.93
CA ARG A 475 -26.50 48.14 2.86
C ARG A 475 -27.84 47.58 2.40
N TYR A 476 -28.73 48.42 1.89
CA TYR A 476 -30.02 48.00 1.34
C TYR A 476 -29.87 47.10 0.11
N ARG A 477 -28.98 47.46 -0.82
CA ARG A 477 -28.68 46.65 -2.02
C ARG A 477 -28.04 45.31 -1.65
N ASP A 478 -27.08 45.31 -0.73
CA ASP A 478 -26.37 44.09 -0.30
C ASP A 478 -27.28 43.15 0.48
N ALA A 479 -28.20 43.68 1.29
CA ALA A 479 -29.21 42.88 1.98
C ALA A 479 -30.11 42.11 1.00
N GLY A 480 -30.56 42.75 -0.10
CA GLY A 480 -31.39 42.09 -1.12
C GLY A 480 -30.63 41.26 -2.16
N ARG A 481 -29.30 41.38 -2.24
CA ARG A 481 -28.43 40.53 -3.06
C ARG A 481 -28.01 39.24 -2.37
N SER A 482 -28.54 38.94 -1.18
CA SER A 482 -28.12 37.78 -0.40
C SER A 482 -28.38 36.47 -1.15
N GLY A 483 -27.33 35.89 -1.74
CA GLY A 483 -27.35 34.56 -2.36
C GLY A 483 -27.62 33.42 -1.38
N ALA A 484 -27.82 33.71 -0.09
CA ALA A 484 -28.08 32.72 0.96
C ALA A 484 -29.39 31.95 0.72
N PHE A 485 -30.47 32.62 0.29
CA PHE A 485 -31.73 31.94 -0.01
C PHE A 485 -31.59 31.01 -1.23
N ALA A 486 -31.05 31.53 -2.33
CA ALA A 486 -30.80 30.74 -3.54
C ALA A 486 -29.80 29.60 -3.30
N GLY A 487 -28.77 29.84 -2.48
CA GLY A 487 -27.81 28.82 -2.07
C GLY A 487 -28.48 27.71 -1.26
N LYS A 488 -29.34 28.07 -0.29
CA LYS A 488 -30.06 27.08 0.50
C LYS A 488 -31.06 26.27 -0.34
N LEU A 489 -31.74 26.91 -1.29
CA LEU A 489 -32.64 26.21 -2.21
C LEU A 489 -31.89 25.18 -3.06
N ARG A 490 -30.72 25.54 -3.63
CA ARG A 490 -29.86 24.59 -4.36
C ARG A 490 -29.39 23.43 -3.50
N GLU A 491 -29.06 23.69 -2.23
CA GLU A 491 -28.68 22.64 -1.27
C GLU A 491 -29.84 21.63 -1.06
N LEU A 492 -31.07 22.12 -0.92
CA LEU A 492 -32.27 21.29 -0.77
C LEU A 492 -32.63 20.56 -2.06
N GLU A 493 -32.44 21.18 -3.24
CA GLU A 493 -32.59 20.52 -4.54
C GLU A 493 -31.61 19.36 -4.71
N GLN A 494 -30.35 19.54 -4.28
CA GLN A 494 -29.37 18.47 -4.26
C GLN A 494 -29.79 17.35 -3.30
N ALA A 495 -30.21 17.68 -2.08
CA ALA A 495 -30.69 16.69 -1.12
C ALA A 495 -31.89 15.88 -1.66
N ARG A 496 -32.80 16.54 -2.40
CA ARG A 496 -33.91 15.86 -3.08
C ARG A 496 -33.42 14.87 -4.14
N ARG A 497 -32.46 15.26 -4.98
CA ARG A 497 -31.89 14.37 -6.00
C ARG A 497 -31.22 13.16 -5.35
N GLU A 498 -30.43 13.39 -4.30
CA GLU A 498 -29.78 12.30 -3.56
C GLU A 498 -30.79 11.36 -2.91
N TYR A 499 -31.90 11.88 -2.37
CA TYR A 499 -32.96 11.05 -1.79
C TYR A 499 -33.62 10.15 -2.85
N LEU A 500 -33.88 10.69 -4.05
CA LEU A 500 -34.46 9.92 -5.15
C LEU A 500 -33.51 8.84 -5.71
N ASP A 501 -32.20 9.01 -5.51
CA ASP A 501 -31.17 8.09 -6.01
C ASP A 501 -30.74 7.01 -4.98
N LEU A 502 -31.35 6.99 -3.79
CA LEU A 502 -31.00 6.05 -2.71
C LEU A 502 -31.11 4.58 -3.12
N GLU A 503 -32.10 4.24 -3.95
CA GLU A 503 -32.27 2.87 -4.46
C GLU A 503 -31.18 2.48 -5.45
N SER A 504 -30.81 3.38 -6.37
CA SER A 504 -29.67 3.20 -7.28
C SER A 504 -28.37 3.03 -6.52
N PHE A 505 -28.16 3.85 -5.47
CA PHE A 505 -27.02 3.77 -4.57
C PHE A 505 -26.96 2.40 -3.87
N ARG A 506 -28.07 1.95 -3.28
CA ARG A 506 -28.18 0.62 -2.65
C ARG A 506 -27.84 -0.49 -3.63
N ALA A 507 -28.45 -0.48 -4.82
CA ALA A 507 -28.19 -1.47 -5.86
C ALA A 507 -26.73 -1.44 -6.34
N GLY A 508 -26.11 -0.26 -6.41
CA GLY A 508 -24.69 -0.08 -6.73
C GLY A 508 -23.77 -0.74 -5.71
N GLU A 509 -23.99 -0.48 -4.42
CA GLU A 509 -23.19 -1.08 -3.34
C GLU A 509 -23.37 -2.60 -3.26
N LEU A 510 -24.58 -3.13 -3.43
CA LEU A 510 -24.80 -4.57 -3.48
C LEU A 510 -24.06 -5.23 -4.65
N ARG A 511 -24.15 -4.68 -5.87
CA ARG A 511 -23.38 -5.17 -7.02
C ARG A 511 -21.87 -5.11 -6.79
N ARG A 512 -21.38 -4.10 -6.09
CA ARG A 512 -19.97 -4.01 -5.70
C ARG A 512 -19.55 -5.16 -4.79
N LEU A 513 -20.38 -5.52 -3.81
CA LEU A 513 -20.15 -6.66 -2.93
C LEU A 513 -20.18 -7.99 -3.70
N GLU A 514 -21.11 -8.16 -4.62
CA GLU A 514 -21.17 -9.34 -5.50
C GLU A 514 -19.90 -9.46 -6.37
N ASN A 515 -19.47 -8.38 -7.00
CA ASN A 515 -18.24 -8.35 -7.78
C ASN A 515 -16.99 -8.65 -6.93
N LYS A 516 -16.97 -8.17 -5.68
CA LYS A 516 -15.92 -8.49 -4.71
C LYS A 516 -15.91 -9.99 -4.41
N GLN A 517 -17.06 -10.61 -4.15
CA GLN A 517 -17.14 -12.06 -3.92
C GLN A 517 -16.72 -12.87 -5.15
N ARG A 518 -17.15 -12.46 -6.35
CA ARG A 518 -16.72 -13.10 -7.60
C ARG A 518 -15.19 -13.05 -7.77
N THR A 519 -14.59 -11.90 -7.45
CA THR A 519 -13.14 -11.71 -7.50
C THR A 519 -12.42 -12.62 -6.49
N LEU A 520 -12.90 -12.68 -5.24
CA LEU A 520 -12.33 -13.54 -4.20
C LEU A 520 -12.38 -15.01 -4.60
N GLN A 521 -13.51 -15.47 -5.14
CA GLN A 521 -13.66 -16.85 -5.59
C GLN A 521 -12.76 -17.17 -6.80
N LEU A 522 -12.61 -16.23 -7.75
CA LEU A 522 -11.65 -16.36 -8.85
C LEU A 522 -10.22 -16.47 -8.32
N GLN A 523 -9.83 -15.64 -7.36
CA GLN A 523 -8.50 -15.71 -6.75
C GLN A 523 -8.27 -17.04 -6.04
N ALA A 524 -9.26 -17.53 -5.30
CA ALA A 524 -9.19 -18.84 -4.64
C ALA A 524 -9.06 -19.98 -5.66
N TYR A 525 -9.78 -19.90 -6.79
CA TYR A 525 -9.66 -20.84 -7.90
C TYR A 525 -8.25 -20.81 -8.51
N LEU A 526 -7.72 -19.63 -8.87
CA LEU A 526 -6.38 -19.48 -9.45
C LEU A 526 -5.27 -19.94 -8.49
N ARG A 527 -5.45 -19.74 -7.17
CA ARG A 527 -4.51 -20.21 -6.13
C ARG A 527 -4.39 -21.73 -6.09
N ARG A 528 -5.44 -22.47 -6.47
CA ARG A 528 -5.41 -23.94 -6.52
C ARG A 528 -4.69 -24.47 -7.76
N GLN A 529 -4.56 -23.65 -8.82
CA GLN A 529 -3.92 -24.05 -10.07
C GLN A 529 -2.39 -23.90 -9.94
N ARG A 530 -1.70 -24.98 -9.57
CA ARG A 530 -0.23 -24.98 -9.38
C ARG A 530 0.50 -25.00 -10.71
N ILE A 531 1.54 -24.18 -10.84
CA ILE A 531 2.43 -24.17 -12.01
C ILE A 531 3.13 -25.52 -12.16
N GLU A 532 3.48 -26.15 -11.04
CA GLU A 532 4.13 -27.46 -10.99
C GLU A 532 3.33 -28.57 -11.68
N GLN A 533 2.00 -28.54 -11.58
CA GLN A 533 1.10 -29.54 -12.16
C GLN A 533 0.62 -29.18 -13.58
N ALA A 534 0.89 -27.95 -14.03
CA ALA A 534 0.45 -27.48 -15.33
C ALA A 534 1.30 -28.07 -16.47
N GLN A 535 0.67 -28.54 -17.55
CA GLN A 535 1.36 -28.80 -18.81
C GLN A 535 1.68 -27.46 -19.49
N LEU A 536 2.95 -27.09 -19.45
CA LEU A 536 3.47 -25.84 -20.01
C LEU A 536 4.68 -26.19 -20.88
N ASP A 537 4.46 -26.24 -22.19
CA ASP A 537 5.49 -26.57 -23.17
C ASP A 537 6.67 -25.59 -23.05
N GLY A 538 7.91 -26.07 -22.98
CA GLY A 538 9.09 -25.20 -22.83
C GLY A 538 9.35 -24.66 -21.42
N ILE A 539 8.48 -24.88 -20.43
CA ILE A 539 8.76 -24.63 -19.00
C ILE A 539 9.05 -25.97 -18.30
N GLY A 540 10.31 -26.40 -18.41
CA GLY A 540 10.82 -27.59 -17.73
C GLY A 540 11.06 -27.39 -16.22
N PRO A 541 11.46 -28.46 -15.50
CA PRO A 541 11.59 -28.48 -14.05
C PRO A 541 12.45 -27.34 -13.47
N GLY A 542 13.61 -27.06 -14.07
CA GLY A 542 14.50 -25.99 -13.61
C GLY A 542 13.85 -24.61 -13.63
N ARG A 543 13.13 -24.26 -14.71
CA ARG A 543 12.42 -22.98 -14.81
C ARG A 543 11.26 -22.88 -13.81
N ARG A 544 10.58 -24.00 -13.51
CA ARG A 544 9.53 -24.05 -12.47
C ARG A 544 10.12 -23.79 -11.09
N ALA A 545 11.26 -24.38 -10.79
CA ALA A 545 11.98 -24.13 -9.54
C ALA A 545 12.44 -22.67 -9.44
N THR A 546 12.91 -22.06 -10.54
CA THR A 546 13.21 -20.62 -10.58
C THR A 546 11.96 -19.78 -10.25
N LEU A 547 10.81 -20.05 -10.88
CA LEU A 547 9.57 -19.34 -10.56
C LEU A 547 9.20 -19.46 -9.07
N ALA A 548 9.34 -20.65 -8.49
CA ALA A 548 9.06 -20.90 -7.08
C ALA A 548 9.97 -20.09 -6.14
N LEU A 549 11.25 -19.94 -6.45
CA LEU A 549 12.20 -19.10 -5.68
C LEU A 549 11.81 -17.62 -5.64
N PHE A 550 11.11 -17.14 -6.68
CA PHE A 550 10.56 -15.78 -6.73
C PHE A 550 9.14 -15.71 -6.12
N GLY A 551 8.62 -16.81 -5.58
CA GLY A 551 7.30 -16.91 -4.97
C GLY A 551 6.17 -16.89 -6.01
N ILE A 552 6.43 -17.40 -7.21
CA ILE A 552 5.43 -17.60 -8.28
C ILE A 552 5.22 -19.11 -8.40
N GLU A 553 4.19 -19.61 -7.73
CA GLU A 553 3.94 -21.05 -7.61
C GLU A 553 2.58 -21.47 -8.19
N THR A 554 1.63 -20.54 -8.29
CA THR A 554 0.26 -20.78 -8.74
C THR A 554 -0.15 -19.76 -9.79
N ALA A 555 -1.24 -20.03 -10.51
CA ALA A 555 -1.77 -19.11 -11.52
C ALA A 555 -2.12 -17.72 -10.94
N LEU A 556 -2.40 -17.63 -9.64
CA LEU A 556 -2.67 -16.35 -8.97
C LEU A 556 -1.48 -15.38 -9.04
N GLU A 557 -0.24 -15.88 -8.93
CA GLU A 557 0.96 -15.03 -8.94
C GLU A 557 1.53 -14.77 -10.34
N VAL A 558 0.88 -15.30 -11.37
CA VAL A 558 1.27 -15.12 -12.77
C VAL A 558 0.83 -13.74 -13.23
N GLU A 559 1.69 -12.75 -13.05
CA GLU A 559 1.46 -11.35 -13.43
C GLU A 559 2.67 -10.81 -14.20
N THR A 560 2.42 -9.94 -15.18
CA THR A 560 3.47 -9.37 -16.04
C THR A 560 4.61 -8.76 -15.22
N GLN A 561 4.27 -7.97 -14.19
CA GLN A 561 5.27 -7.31 -13.34
C GLN A 561 6.07 -8.28 -12.47
N ARG A 562 5.48 -9.40 -12.05
CA ARG A 562 6.15 -10.41 -11.21
C ARG A 562 7.07 -11.29 -12.06
N LEU A 563 6.60 -11.68 -13.24
CA LEU A 563 7.38 -12.48 -14.19
C LEU A 563 8.58 -11.72 -14.76
N ALA A 564 8.45 -10.41 -14.99
CA ALA A 564 9.56 -9.57 -15.43
C ALA A 564 10.74 -9.56 -14.44
N ARG A 565 10.50 -9.87 -13.16
CA ARG A 565 11.55 -9.94 -12.13
C ARG A 565 12.25 -11.29 -12.05
N VAL A 566 11.82 -12.29 -12.84
CA VAL A 566 12.38 -13.64 -12.83
C VAL A 566 13.47 -13.74 -13.92
N PRO A 567 14.74 -13.92 -13.56
CA PRO A 567 15.82 -14.07 -14.54
C PRO A 567 15.57 -15.27 -15.48
N GLY A 568 15.88 -15.10 -16.76
CA GLY A 568 15.69 -16.15 -17.79
C GLY A 568 14.23 -16.34 -18.26
N PHE A 569 13.28 -15.55 -17.76
CA PHE A 569 11.90 -15.49 -18.25
C PHE A 569 11.69 -14.32 -19.21
N GLY A 570 12.14 -14.51 -20.46
CA GLY A 570 11.93 -13.53 -21.53
C GLY A 570 10.47 -13.43 -22.01
N PRO A 571 10.17 -12.52 -22.96
CA PRO A 571 8.81 -12.22 -23.40
C PRO A 571 8.00 -13.42 -23.88
N ALA A 572 8.66 -14.43 -24.46
CA ALA A 572 8.00 -15.67 -24.91
C ALA A 572 7.41 -16.48 -23.74
N ASN A 573 8.23 -16.79 -22.72
CA ASN A 573 7.81 -17.55 -21.54
C ASN A 573 6.75 -16.77 -20.73
N THR A 574 6.91 -15.43 -20.65
CA THR A 574 5.94 -14.55 -19.99
C THR A 574 4.58 -14.60 -20.67
N ARG A 575 4.53 -14.45 -22.00
CA ARG A 575 3.27 -14.55 -22.76
C ARG A 575 2.60 -15.90 -22.60
N MET A 576 3.37 -16.97 -22.54
CA MET A 576 2.85 -18.32 -22.38
C MET A 576 2.20 -18.55 -21.01
N LEU A 577 2.84 -18.08 -19.93
CA LEU A 577 2.29 -18.15 -18.58
C LEU A 577 1.03 -17.28 -18.45
N LEU A 578 1.05 -16.06 -18.99
CA LEU A 578 -0.12 -15.18 -19.02
C LEU A 578 -1.27 -15.83 -19.80
N ALA A 579 -1.00 -16.39 -20.99
CA ALA A 579 -2.00 -17.09 -21.77
C ALA A 579 -2.56 -18.33 -21.05
N TRP A 580 -1.74 -19.03 -20.27
CA TRP A 580 -2.20 -20.14 -19.42
C TRP A 580 -3.15 -19.64 -18.32
N ARG A 581 -2.78 -18.57 -17.61
CA ARG A 581 -3.64 -17.92 -16.63
C ARG A 581 -4.95 -17.45 -17.27
N ASP A 582 -4.92 -16.77 -18.42
CA ASP A 582 -6.11 -16.30 -19.13
C ASP A 582 -7.06 -17.44 -19.51
N ARG A 583 -6.52 -18.62 -19.85
CA ARG A 583 -7.34 -19.82 -20.10
C ARG A 583 -8.02 -20.31 -18.82
N LEU A 584 -7.33 -20.26 -17.68
CA LEU A 584 -7.92 -20.61 -16.39
C LEU A 584 -9.02 -19.63 -16.00
N GLU A 585 -8.79 -18.33 -16.14
CA GLU A 585 -9.79 -17.29 -15.87
C GLU A 585 -11.04 -17.45 -16.74
N ARG A 586 -10.89 -17.83 -18.02
CA ARG A 586 -12.03 -18.12 -18.92
C ARG A 586 -12.81 -19.39 -18.53
N ARG A 587 -12.16 -20.36 -17.90
CA ARG A 587 -12.81 -21.60 -17.40
C ARG A 587 -13.46 -21.42 -16.04
N PHE A 588 -13.17 -20.33 -15.33
CA PHE A 588 -13.74 -20.08 -14.02
C PHE A 588 -15.26 -19.88 -14.12
N ALA A 589 -16.00 -20.74 -13.44
CA ALA A 589 -17.43 -20.61 -13.23
C ALA A 589 -17.68 -20.15 -11.79
N PHE A 590 -18.46 -19.08 -11.63
CA PHE A 590 -18.82 -18.57 -10.32
C PHE A 590 -19.85 -19.50 -9.66
N ASP A 591 -19.56 -19.95 -8.45
CA ASP A 591 -20.48 -20.71 -7.61
C ASP A 591 -21.25 -19.74 -6.69
N PRO A 592 -22.56 -19.54 -6.90
CA PRO A 592 -23.37 -18.60 -6.13
C PRO A 592 -23.61 -19.04 -4.68
N VAL A 593 -23.45 -20.32 -4.35
CA VAL A 593 -23.60 -20.84 -2.99
C VAL A 593 -22.36 -20.48 -2.16
N LEU A 594 -21.17 -20.78 -2.68
CA LEU A 594 -19.90 -20.48 -2.02
C LEU A 594 -19.54 -18.99 -2.08
N GLY A 595 -20.00 -18.27 -3.11
CA GLY A 595 -19.74 -16.85 -3.33
C GLY A 595 -20.81 -15.91 -2.78
N ARG A 596 -21.72 -16.40 -1.92
CA ARG A 596 -22.77 -15.58 -1.31
C ARG A 596 -22.15 -14.44 -0.51
N VAL A 597 -22.65 -13.22 -0.71
CA VAL A 597 -22.24 -12.05 0.09
C VAL A 597 -22.58 -12.32 1.57
N PRO A 598 -21.62 -12.15 2.50
CA PRO A 598 -21.89 -12.32 3.93
C PRO A 598 -23.03 -11.42 4.39
N GLN A 599 -23.97 -11.98 5.17
CA GLN A 599 -25.15 -11.25 5.64
C GLN A 599 -24.78 -9.97 6.42
N ALA A 600 -23.65 -10.00 7.14
CA ALA A 600 -23.14 -8.84 7.86
C ALA A 600 -22.77 -7.66 6.93
N GLU A 601 -22.22 -7.93 5.73
CA GLU A 601 -21.91 -6.88 4.74
C GLU A 601 -23.19 -6.32 4.11
N VAL A 602 -24.18 -7.17 3.82
CA VAL A 602 -25.51 -6.72 3.35
C VAL A 602 -26.17 -5.81 4.38
N LEU A 603 -26.22 -6.23 5.65
CA LEU A 603 -26.77 -5.43 6.75
C LEU A 603 -25.98 -4.13 7.00
N ALA A 604 -24.69 -4.08 6.66
CA ALA A 604 -23.92 -2.84 6.71
C ALA A 604 -24.37 -1.86 5.62
N VAL A 605 -24.64 -2.33 4.39
CA VAL A 605 -25.20 -1.51 3.31
C VAL A 605 -26.58 -0.99 3.70
N GLU A 606 -27.47 -1.85 4.22
CA GLU A 606 -28.81 -1.41 4.65
C GLU A 606 -28.72 -0.31 5.73
N ARG A 607 -27.87 -0.50 6.75
CA ARG A 607 -27.66 0.53 7.79
C ARG A 607 -27.11 1.84 7.22
N ALA A 608 -26.22 1.78 6.23
CA ALA A 608 -25.68 2.97 5.57
C ALA A 608 -26.77 3.71 4.78
N VAL A 609 -27.62 2.97 4.05
CA VAL A 609 -28.78 3.52 3.33
C VAL A 609 -29.78 4.15 4.31
N GLU A 610 -30.12 3.47 5.40
CA GLU A 610 -31.02 4.00 6.44
C GLU A 610 -30.46 5.26 7.11
N ALA A 611 -29.16 5.29 7.41
CA ALA A 611 -28.51 6.46 7.99
C ALA A 611 -28.57 7.66 7.01
N ARG A 612 -28.28 7.42 5.73
CA ARG A 612 -28.35 8.46 4.69
C ARG A 612 -29.77 8.92 4.41
N THR A 613 -30.74 8.02 4.49
CA THR A 613 -32.17 8.34 4.40
C THR A 613 -32.55 9.31 5.52
N ARG A 614 -32.29 8.95 6.79
CA ARG A 614 -32.59 9.81 7.95
C ARG A 614 -31.91 11.18 7.88
N GLU A 615 -30.65 11.24 7.44
CA GLU A 615 -29.93 12.49 7.21
C GLU A 615 -30.66 13.39 6.20
N LEU A 616 -31.03 12.84 5.04
CA LEU A 616 -31.71 13.57 3.97
C LEU A 616 -33.12 14.00 4.38
N GLU A 617 -33.88 13.12 5.03
CA GLU A 617 -35.22 13.43 5.57
C GLU A 617 -35.16 14.59 6.56
N ARG A 618 -34.20 14.57 7.49
CA ARG A 618 -33.99 15.65 8.46
C ARG A 618 -33.66 16.98 7.77
N ARG A 619 -32.73 16.96 6.79
CA ARG A 619 -32.34 18.16 6.03
C ARG A 619 -33.50 18.74 5.23
N LEU A 620 -34.26 17.90 4.55
CA LEU A 620 -35.41 18.32 3.76
C LEU A 620 -36.55 18.83 4.66
N SER A 621 -36.82 18.17 5.78
CA SER A 621 -37.85 18.58 6.74
C SER A 621 -37.54 19.90 7.44
N ALA A 622 -36.26 20.18 7.71
CA ALA A 622 -35.82 21.47 8.27
C ALA A 622 -35.83 22.61 7.24
N GLY A 623 -35.80 22.27 5.94
CA GLY A 623 -35.67 23.21 4.82
C GLY A 623 -36.66 24.37 4.84
N PRO A 624 -37.99 24.15 4.97
CA PRO A 624 -38.97 25.22 5.00
C PRO A 624 -38.72 26.27 6.09
N ALA A 625 -38.46 25.82 7.32
CA ALA A 625 -38.21 26.70 8.46
C ALA A 625 -36.92 27.53 8.28
N GLU A 626 -35.86 26.90 7.75
CA GLU A 626 -34.59 27.57 7.47
C GLU A 626 -34.73 28.62 6.35
N LEU A 627 -35.43 28.28 5.27
CA LEU A 627 -35.71 29.22 4.18
C LEU A 627 -36.59 30.39 4.66
N MET A 628 -37.61 30.13 5.48
CA MET A 628 -38.43 31.17 6.08
C MET A 628 -37.58 32.12 6.94
N ARG A 629 -36.69 31.59 7.78
CA ARG A 629 -35.79 32.38 8.63
C ARG A 629 -34.83 33.24 7.81
N ILE A 630 -34.31 32.71 6.70
CA ILE A 630 -33.46 33.46 5.78
C ILE A 630 -34.27 34.58 5.11
N SER A 631 -35.46 34.27 4.59
CA SER A 631 -36.34 35.22 3.91
C SER A 631 -36.79 36.35 4.85
N SER A 632 -37.24 36.03 6.07
CA SER A 632 -37.63 37.00 7.09
C SER A 632 -36.45 37.85 7.55
N GLY A 633 -35.25 37.26 7.69
CA GLY A 633 -34.03 37.98 8.04
C GLY A 633 -33.59 38.98 6.97
N ILE A 634 -33.71 38.63 5.69
CA ILE A 634 -33.45 39.56 4.57
C ILE A 634 -34.46 40.71 4.60
N ARG A 635 -35.75 40.39 4.75
CA ARG A 635 -36.83 41.38 4.81
C ARG A 635 -36.64 42.36 5.97
N ALA A 636 -36.32 41.86 7.17
CA ALA A 636 -36.08 42.70 8.34
C ALA A 636 -34.89 43.67 8.15
N LYS A 637 -33.81 43.21 7.49
CA LYS A 637 -32.67 44.06 7.16
C LYS A 637 -33.04 45.14 6.13
N GLN A 638 -33.81 44.79 5.11
CA GLN A 638 -34.31 45.74 4.10
C GLN A 638 -35.25 46.78 4.73
N GLU A 639 -36.20 46.35 5.57
CA GLU A 639 -37.14 47.26 6.26
C GLU A 639 -36.42 48.19 7.25
N ALA A 640 -35.39 47.70 7.95
CA ALA A 640 -34.55 48.54 8.81
C ALA A 640 -33.81 49.61 7.99
N ALA A 641 -33.14 49.21 6.90
CA ALA A 641 -32.42 50.13 6.03
C ALA A 641 -33.36 51.14 5.34
N LEU A 642 -34.57 50.73 4.95
CA LEU A 642 -35.57 51.61 4.33
C LEU A 642 -36.08 52.69 5.31
N ARG A 643 -36.34 52.33 6.58
CA ARG A 643 -36.76 53.28 7.62
C ARG A 643 -35.69 54.33 7.89
N GLU A 644 -34.43 53.91 7.99
CA GLU A 644 -33.30 54.81 8.22
C GLU A 644 -33.00 55.70 7.00
N ALA A 645 -33.14 55.14 5.79
CA ALA A 645 -33.03 55.85 4.53
C ALA A 645 -34.08 56.97 4.42
N GLY A 646 -35.36 56.70 4.74
CA GLY A 646 -36.42 57.71 4.62
C GLY A 646 -36.17 58.98 5.44
N GLY A 647 -35.63 58.84 6.66
CA GLY A 647 -35.23 59.99 7.50
C GLY A 647 -34.04 60.75 6.92
N THR A 648 -33.02 60.01 6.47
CA THR A 648 -31.80 60.59 5.88
C THR A 648 -32.08 61.31 4.56
N ALA A 649 -32.95 60.75 3.71
CA ALA A 649 -33.37 61.35 2.44
C ALA A 649 -34.04 62.72 2.63
N ARG A 650 -34.97 62.82 3.59
CA ARG A 650 -35.65 64.10 3.89
C ARG A 650 -34.69 65.14 4.44
N ALA A 651 -33.79 64.74 5.35
CA ALA A 651 -32.78 65.64 5.91
C ALA A 651 -31.81 66.15 4.82
N LEU A 652 -31.38 65.27 3.92
CA LEU A 652 -30.52 65.62 2.79
C LEU A 652 -31.23 66.58 1.83
N ALA A 653 -32.49 66.32 1.48
CA ALA A 653 -33.30 67.19 0.64
C ALA A 653 -33.50 68.59 1.25
N GLN A 654 -33.63 68.69 2.58
CA GLN A 654 -33.70 69.96 3.29
C GLN A 654 -32.36 70.70 3.27
N ALA A 655 -31.24 70.00 3.49
CA ALA A 655 -29.90 70.60 3.45
C ALA A 655 -29.54 71.11 2.05
N GLU A 656 -29.92 70.40 0.99
CA GLU A 656 -29.75 70.83 -0.40
C GLU A 656 -30.58 72.08 -0.72
N LEU A 657 -31.86 72.10 -0.31
CA LEU A 657 -32.74 73.27 -0.46
C LEU A 657 -32.20 74.49 0.28
N ASP A 658 -31.72 74.29 1.51
CA ASP A 658 -31.10 75.33 2.33
C ASP A 658 -29.86 75.95 1.65
N LEU A 659 -29.00 75.11 1.05
CA LEU A 659 -27.81 75.57 0.33
C LEU A 659 -28.14 76.31 -0.98
N GLN A 660 -29.20 75.89 -1.68
CA GLN A 660 -29.69 76.59 -2.87
C GLN A 660 -30.26 77.97 -2.52
N ALA A 661 -30.95 78.08 -1.39
CA ALA A 661 -31.58 79.33 -0.97
C ALA A 661 -30.62 80.35 -0.34
N LEU A 662 -29.52 79.88 0.27
CA LEU A 662 -28.48 80.72 0.90
C LEU A 662 -27.60 81.43 -0.11
#